data_AF-A0AAF0C5B0-F1
#
_entry.id   AF-A0AAF0C5B0-F1
#
_cell.length_a   1.000
_cell.length_b   1.000
_cell.length_c   1.000
_cell.angle_alpha   90.00
_cell.angle_beta   90.00
_cell.angle_gamma   90.00
#
_symmetry.space_group_name_H-M   'P 1'
#
loop_
_entity.id
_entity.type
_entity.pdbx_description
1 polymer ?
#
loop_
_entity_poly.entity_id
_entity_poly.type
_entity_poly.pdbx_seq_one_letter_code
_entity_poly.pdbx_strand_id
1 'polypeptide(L)'
;MRVLAIKIAKIILLLFLTIYCLIWLLSPMISRYFIADILAPQKLVLSDNTSIRYNPFLSKLSINELSLYPAANREKALFRLDSLVVRIRLYQLLFDRIHINEFNLDGLFIDITQSENKLEVAGFTFPQTSDKPAENVEQGQEPTQDFPYTLVLPVLKLNNASLEFNLPQGQHEFAIDSLAISDVEATASRQDFSASLTSTLDQAPFALAVDASIAKQTDASHAETLIKISADIGLENFDLTRLAAFMPEEFSLHSGLLSYRTKLQLLAKKENQLQLDFKDMALDIAELHLEQAQTHATLLEKTLETKALSLQLALGDSEKPLTLLNGDAGVTLTDAKLYHQQEQAQLMAFESLTLDNILLTITDNKPEVKLDEVLLTGASFSDVTDNELPPIARVSSFAVQDIKASAVGVSINKVSLGNFDLDVSLDKDKQVENLVQLGNGQANQDVPWQGGQVGESAETSEETTASEHTASEQYFSLVLNEFALEQDSHIRFIDRSVTPAYKRDFIISTLSAGPVNNRQPEIKTAFALKGKSNEYAKFDLSGYAKPFLAEPVYAVSGGFKEISLPGISAYIKDALQYELQSGQLDLALELNLTGEEIDGHTDILLRGVELTSADDHQVDSLKDQTAIPFNVALGMLKDSDGNVELDIPLSGNISDPSFGFSGFLTLLTKQAVMSATREYLMTTFVPYANVVSITLSAGEYLLKVRFNDLLLSPGVSDFAQDNIAFLNEFSALMKDKPETQVTLCAVATAQDIGLPVGTEELTEVEIKSLNELSLKRLNHFKSYMVEQEQIDSSRLLLCSPQVDLSAEAQPRITFAT
;
A
#
# COMPACT_ATOMS: atom_id res chain seq x y z
N MET A 1 -91.73 -37.06 -20.32
CA MET A 1 -90.49 -36.64 -19.62
C MET A 1 -89.38 -36.16 -20.57
N ARG A 2 -88.96 -36.92 -21.59
CA ARG A 2 -87.82 -36.58 -22.47
C ARG A 2 -87.94 -35.23 -23.22
N VAL A 3 -89.12 -34.89 -23.75
CA VAL A 3 -89.37 -33.61 -24.47
C VAL A 3 -89.36 -32.39 -23.53
N LEU A 4 -89.86 -32.55 -22.30
CA LEU A 4 -89.86 -31.50 -21.28
C LEU A 4 -88.43 -31.20 -20.81
N ALA A 5 -87.62 -32.24 -20.57
CA ALA A 5 -86.21 -32.12 -20.20
C ALA A 5 -85.39 -31.40 -21.29
N ILE A 6 -85.62 -31.69 -22.57
CA ILE A 6 -84.95 -31.02 -23.69
C ILE A 6 -85.34 -29.53 -23.79
N LYS A 7 -86.62 -29.19 -23.58
CA LYS A 7 -87.07 -27.78 -23.56
C LYS A 7 -86.48 -27.01 -22.39
N ILE A 8 -86.47 -27.60 -21.19
CA ILE A 8 -85.88 -27.01 -19.99
C ILE A 8 -84.36 -26.79 -20.19
N ALA A 9 -83.64 -27.78 -20.72
CA ALA A 9 -82.21 -27.65 -21.02
C ALA A 9 -81.91 -26.53 -22.03
N LYS A 10 -82.74 -26.37 -23.08
CA LYS A 10 -82.59 -25.26 -24.03
C LYS A 10 -82.83 -23.89 -23.39
N ILE A 11 -83.81 -23.78 -22.49
CA ILE A 11 -84.09 -22.53 -21.76
C ILE A 11 -82.94 -22.19 -20.81
N ILE A 12 -82.42 -23.18 -20.08
CA ILE A 12 -81.26 -23.01 -19.18
C ILE A 12 -80.03 -22.58 -19.98
N LEU A 13 -79.74 -23.24 -21.12
CA LEU A 13 -78.63 -22.90 -21.99
C LEU A 13 -78.75 -21.47 -22.55
N LEU A 14 -79.95 -21.07 -22.99
CA LEU A 14 -80.20 -19.73 -23.52
C LEU A 14 -80.07 -18.66 -22.43
N LEU A 15 -80.61 -18.92 -21.23
CA LEU A 15 -80.47 -18.05 -20.07
C LEU A 15 -78.99 -17.89 -19.67
N PHE A 16 -78.24 -18.99 -19.63
CA PHE A 16 -76.80 -18.99 -19.35
C PHE A 16 -76.02 -18.17 -20.39
N LEU A 17 -76.27 -18.39 -21.69
CA LEU A 17 -75.68 -17.61 -22.78
C LEU A 17 -76.01 -16.13 -22.66
N THR A 18 -77.26 -15.77 -22.36
CA THR A 18 -77.66 -14.36 -22.19
C THR A 18 -76.95 -13.71 -21.00
N ILE A 19 -76.84 -14.41 -19.87
CA ILE A 19 -76.12 -13.90 -18.69
C ILE A 19 -74.63 -13.71 -19.01
N TYR A 20 -74.00 -14.68 -19.67
CA TYR A 20 -72.58 -14.60 -20.02
C TYR A 20 -72.29 -13.47 -21.01
N CYS A 21 -73.16 -13.28 -22.00
CA CYS A 21 -73.08 -12.13 -22.91
C CYS A 21 -73.29 -10.80 -22.17
N LEU A 22 -74.22 -10.74 -21.21
CA LEU A 22 -74.46 -9.54 -20.41
C LEU A 22 -73.25 -9.20 -19.54
N ILE A 23 -72.67 -10.18 -18.85
CA ILE A 23 -71.44 -10.01 -18.05
C ILE A 23 -70.32 -9.47 -18.93
N TRP A 24 -70.11 -10.07 -20.11
CA TRP A 24 -69.06 -9.65 -21.03
C TRP A 24 -69.26 -8.23 -21.60
N LEU A 25 -70.51 -7.84 -21.85
CA LEU A 25 -70.86 -6.52 -22.39
C LEU A 25 -70.76 -5.43 -21.30
N LEU A 26 -71.31 -5.69 -20.12
CA LEU A 26 -71.43 -4.70 -19.03
C LEU A 26 -70.18 -4.60 -18.15
N SER A 27 -69.26 -5.58 -18.19
CA SER A 27 -68.11 -5.59 -17.28
C SER A 27 -67.29 -4.29 -17.26
N PRO A 28 -67.00 -3.60 -18.39
CA PRO A 28 -66.20 -2.36 -18.33
C PRO A 28 -66.93 -1.19 -17.65
N MET A 29 -68.26 -1.13 -17.79
CA MET A 29 -69.07 -0.10 -17.13
C MET A 29 -69.19 -0.38 -15.64
N ILE A 30 -69.45 -1.64 -15.28
CA ILE A 30 -69.56 -2.10 -13.90
C ILE A 30 -68.23 -1.89 -13.16
N SER A 31 -67.11 -2.33 -13.73
CA SER A 31 -65.79 -2.19 -13.11
C SER A 31 -65.42 -0.74 -12.85
N ARG A 32 -65.68 0.15 -13.81
CA ARG A 32 -65.39 1.58 -13.67
C ARG A 32 -66.18 2.22 -12.53
N TYR A 33 -67.46 1.88 -12.40
CA TYR A 33 -68.32 2.39 -11.32
C TYR A 33 -67.79 1.99 -9.94
N PHE A 34 -67.46 0.71 -9.74
CA PHE A 34 -66.97 0.22 -8.44
C PHE A 34 -65.55 0.70 -8.11
N ILE A 35 -64.66 0.80 -9.11
CA ILE A 35 -63.28 1.29 -8.89
C ILE A 35 -63.28 2.77 -8.51
N ALA A 36 -64.15 3.59 -9.10
CA ALA A 36 -64.23 5.02 -8.78
C ALA A 36 -64.52 5.28 -7.29
N ASP A 37 -65.36 4.45 -6.67
CA ASP A 37 -65.71 4.57 -5.24
C ASP A 37 -64.52 4.22 -4.34
N ILE A 38 -63.68 3.26 -4.76
CA ILE A 38 -62.46 2.85 -4.03
C ILE A 38 -61.36 3.92 -4.15
N LEU A 39 -61.25 4.60 -5.29
CA LEU A 39 -60.20 5.60 -5.55
C LEU A 39 -60.50 6.98 -4.95
N ALA A 40 -61.78 7.33 -4.75
CA ALA A 40 -62.18 8.65 -4.27
C ALA A 40 -61.60 9.03 -2.88
N PRO A 41 -61.56 8.15 -1.86
CA PRO A 41 -60.92 8.45 -0.58
C PRO A 41 -59.42 8.76 -0.69
N GLN A 42 -58.76 8.19 -1.69
CA GLN A 42 -57.32 8.37 -1.95
C GLN A 42 -57.04 9.58 -2.86
N LYS A 43 -58.08 10.34 -3.26
CA LYS A 43 -57.97 11.47 -4.20
C LYS A 43 -57.34 11.05 -5.54
N LEU A 44 -57.62 9.84 -6.00
CA LEU A 44 -57.17 9.34 -7.30
C LEU A 44 -58.33 9.24 -8.29
N VAL A 45 -58.02 9.41 -9.58
CA VAL A 45 -59.01 9.31 -10.66
C VAL A 45 -58.47 8.40 -11.76
N LEU A 46 -59.36 7.55 -12.28
CA LEU A 46 -59.12 6.65 -13.40
C LEU A 46 -59.18 7.40 -14.74
N SER A 47 -58.31 7.04 -15.69
CA SER A 47 -58.39 7.53 -17.06
C SER A 47 -59.71 7.17 -17.75
N ASP A 48 -60.16 8.03 -18.67
CA ASP A 48 -61.37 7.79 -19.48
C ASP A 48 -61.21 6.60 -20.44
N ASN A 49 -59.98 6.30 -20.84
CA ASN A 49 -59.68 5.20 -21.77
C ASN A 49 -59.60 3.83 -21.10
N THR A 50 -59.54 3.78 -19.76
CA THR A 50 -59.39 2.52 -19.03
C THR A 50 -60.56 1.57 -19.29
N SER A 51 -60.24 0.34 -19.69
CA SER A 51 -61.23 -0.70 -19.98
C SER A 51 -60.86 -1.99 -19.29
N ILE A 52 -61.74 -2.50 -18.43
CA ILE A 52 -61.59 -3.79 -17.75
C ILE A 52 -62.70 -4.71 -18.23
N ARG A 53 -62.33 -5.81 -18.89
CA ARG A 53 -63.26 -6.72 -19.52
C ARG A 53 -63.07 -8.15 -19.04
N TYR A 54 -64.14 -8.77 -18.59
CA TYR A 54 -64.16 -10.21 -18.28
C TYR A 54 -64.99 -10.97 -19.32
N ASN A 55 -64.36 -11.90 -20.02
CA ASN A 55 -65.02 -12.83 -20.93
C ASN A 55 -65.22 -14.17 -20.22
N PRO A 56 -66.46 -14.48 -19.76
CA PRO A 56 -66.72 -15.71 -19.02
C PRO A 56 -66.68 -16.97 -19.91
N PHE A 57 -66.81 -16.86 -21.24
CA PHE A 57 -66.69 -18.00 -22.16
C PHE A 57 -65.26 -18.53 -22.26
N LEU A 58 -64.29 -17.62 -22.26
CA LEU A 58 -62.86 -17.93 -22.30
C LEU A 58 -62.22 -17.90 -20.93
N SER A 59 -62.97 -17.50 -19.90
CA SER A 59 -62.44 -17.19 -18.56
C SER A 59 -61.23 -16.26 -18.65
N LYS A 60 -61.36 -15.22 -19.48
CA LYS A 60 -60.30 -14.26 -19.83
C LYS A 60 -60.63 -12.90 -19.21
N LEU A 61 -59.75 -12.40 -18.36
CA LEU A 61 -59.72 -11.01 -17.92
C LEU A 61 -58.78 -10.22 -18.84
N SER A 62 -59.19 -9.03 -19.27
CA SER A 62 -58.36 -8.12 -20.04
C SER A 62 -58.50 -6.70 -19.50
N ILE A 63 -57.39 -6.07 -19.15
CA ILE A 63 -57.32 -4.66 -18.75
C ILE A 63 -56.52 -3.94 -19.82
N ASN A 64 -57.03 -2.82 -20.33
CA ASN A 64 -56.34 -1.98 -21.31
C ASN A 64 -56.31 -0.53 -20.83
N GLU A 65 -55.19 0.15 -21.05
CA GLU A 65 -54.97 1.58 -20.78
C GLU A 65 -55.42 2.00 -19.37
N LEU A 66 -55.03 1.22 -18.36
CA LEU A 66 -55.30 1.54 -16.96
C LEU A 66 -54.33 2.62 -16.50
N SER A 67 -54.82 3.78 -16.08
CA SER A 67 -53.96 4.85 -15.56
C SER A 67 -54.63 5.57 -14.40
N LEU A 68 -53.83 5.88 -13.37
CA LEU A 68 -54.27 6.62 -12.18
C LEU A 68 -53.57 7.97 -12.12
N TYR A 69 -54.36 9.00 -11.88
CA TYR A 69 -53.90 10.38 -11.73
C TYR A 69 -54.35 10.96 -10.39
N PRO A 70 -53.58 11.89 -9.82
CA PRO A 70 -54.06 12.75 -8.75
C PRO A 70 -55.32 13.51 -9.18
N ALA A 71 -56.34 13.56 -8.33
CA ALA A 71 -57.57 14.31 -8.60
C ALA A 71 -57.32 15.81 -8.80
N ALA A 72 -56.26 16.34 -8.17
CA ALA A 72 -55.85 17.74 -8.24
C ALA A 72 -55.01 18.09 -9.48
N ASN A 73 -54.29 17.12 -10.06
CA ASN A 73 -53.42 17.32 -11.22
C ASN A 73 -53.39 16.07 -12.10
N ARG A 74 -53.84 16.19 -13.36
CA ARG A 74 -53.91 15.08 -14.33
C ARG A 74 -52.74 15.03 -15.31
N GLU A 75 -51.66 15.78 -15.07
CA GLU A 75 -50.50 15.81 -15.98
C GLU A 75 -49.53 14.65 -15.75
N LYS A 76 -49.21 14.30 -14.49
CA LYS A 76 -48.36 13.14 -14.14
C LYS A 76 -49.23 11.98 -13.67
N ALA A 77 -49.11 10.83 -14.34
CA ALA A 77 -49.71 9.58 -13.87
C ALA A 77 -48.89 9.02 -12.71
N LEU A 78 -49.53 8.52 -11.65
CA LEU A 78 -48.85 7.82 -10.54
C LEU A 78 -48.80 6.31 -10.75
N PHE A 79 -49.67 5.80 -11.64
CA PHE A 79 -49.71 4.41 -12.06
C PHE A 79 -50.16 4.33 -13.52
N ARG A 80 -49.52 3.46 -14.31
CA ARG A 80 -49.94 3.12 -15.67
C ARG A 80 -49.83 1.63 -15.91
N LEU A 81 -50.70 1.10 -16.73
CA LEU A 81 -50.65 -0.25 -17.24
C LEU A 81 -51.33 -0.30 -18.61
N ASP A 82 -50.53 -0.55 -19.66
CA ASP A 82 -51.02 -0.53 -21.05
C ASP A 82 -51.90 -1.74 -21.35
N SER A 83 -51.47 -2.94 -20.94
CA SER A 83 -52.30 -4.14 -21.05
C SER A 83 -52.04 -5.20 -19.97
N LEU A 84 -53.10 -5.86 -19.52
CA LEU A 84 -53.05 -7.10 -18.75
C LEU A 84 -54.00 -8.11 -19.38
N VAL A 85 -53.50 -9.31 -19.63
CA VAL A 85 -54.31 -10.45 -20.06
C VAL A 85 -54.08 -11.62 -19.10
N VAL A 86 -55.16 -12.04 -18.42
CA VAL A 86 -55.16 -13.25 -17.59
C VAL A 86 -56.20 -14.22 -18.12
N ARG A 87 -55.81 -15.46 -18.38
CA ARG A 87 -56.73 -16.52 -18.79
C ARG A 87 -56.58 -17.73 -17.86
N ILE A 88 -57.71 -18.25 -17.39
CA ILE A 88 -57.77 -19.37 -16.45
C ILE A 88 -58.59 -20.51 -17.06
N ARG A 89 -58.15 -21.76 -16.92
CA ARG A 89 -58.94 -22.92 -17.34
C ARG A 89 -59.87 -23.37 -16.22
N LEU A 90 -61.02 -22.70 -16.07
CA LEU A 90 -61.96 -22.99 -14.97
C LEU A 90 -62.40 -24.46 -14.86
N TYR A 91 -62.47 -25.20 -15.98
CA TYR A 91 -62.83 -26.63 -15.94
C TYR A 91 -61.79 -27.50 -15.22
N GLN A 92 -60.54 -27.04 -15.07
CA GLN A 92 -59.49 -27.76 -14.36
C GLN A 92 -59.64 -27.71 -12.84
N LEU A 93 -60.46 -26.78 -12.32
CA LEU A 93 -60.83 -26.79 -10.89
C LEU A 93 -61.59 -28.06 -10.49
N LEU A 94 -62.27 -28.75 -11.43
CA LEU A 94 -62.93 -30.03 -11.18
C LEU A 94 -61.95 -31.18 -10.92
N PHE A 95 -60.66 -30.95 -11.18
CA PHE A 95 -59.56 -31.90 -11.00
C PHE A 95 -58.51 -31.36 -10.03
N ASP A 96 -58.91 -30.48 -9.10
CA ASP A 96 -58.05 -29.87 -8.08
C ASP A 96 -56.84 -29.11 -8.67
N ARG A 97 -57.01 -28.48 -9.85
CA ARG A 97 -55.97 -27.70 -10.52
C ARG A 97 -56.42 -26.28 -10.86
N ILE A 98 -55.66 -25.30 -10.40
CA ILE A 98 -55.79 -23.90 -10.83
C ILE A 98 -54.78 -23.68 -11.95
N HIS A 99 -55.24 -23.73 -13.20
CA HIS A 99 -54.36 -23.59 -14.36
C HIS A 99 -54.53 -22.23 -15.02
N ILE A 100 -53.54 -21.38 -14.85
CA ILE A 100 -53.45 -20.06 -15.50
C ILE A 100 -52.69 -20.25 -16.80
N ASN A 101 -53.37 -20.18 -17.94
CA ASN A 101 -52.75 -20.51 -19.23
C ASN A 101 -52.15 -19.31 -19.95
N GLU A 102 -52.45 -18.09 -19.51
CA GLU A 102 -51.90 -16.85 -20.06
C GLU A 102 -51.90 -15.82 -18.93
N PHE A 103 -50.75 -15.22 -18.65
CA PHE A 103 -50.61 -14.06 -17.76
C PHE A 103 -49.58 -13.12 -18.39
N ASN A 104 -50.06 -12.11 -19.12
CA ASN A 104 -49.20 -11.15 -19.81
C ASN A 104 -49.51 -9.74 -19.30
N LEU A 105 -48.50 -9.02 -18.83
CA LEU A 105 -48.53 -7.65 -18.37
C LEU A 105 -47.59 -6.82 -19.27
N ASP A 106 -48.04 -5.67 -19.74
CA ASP A 106 -47.24 -4.79 -20.61
C ASP A 106 -47.44 -3.32 -20.23
N GLY A 107 -46.37 -2.53 -20.23
CA GLY A 107 -46.42 -1.08 -20.04
C GLY A 107 -46.73 -0.67 -18.59
N LEU A 108 -46.21 -1.38 -17.60
CA LEU A 108 -46.44 -1.08 -16.18
C LEU A 108 -45.58 0.12 -15.74
N PHE A 109 -46.17 1.11 -15.10
CA PHE A 109 -45.45 2.22 -14.49
C PHE A 109 -45.94 2.44 -13.07
N ILE A 110 -45.02 2.59 -12.13
CA ILE A 110 -45.32 2.84 -10.72
C ILE A 110 -44.43 3.98 -10.23
N ASP A 111 -45.05 5.06 -9.74
CA ASP A 111 -44.37 6.11 -8.98
C ASP A 111 -44.34 5.73 -7.50
N ILE A 112 -43.15 5.72 -6.91
CA ILE A 112 -42.89 5.42 -5.51
C ILE A 112 -42.21 6.64 -4.91
N THR A 113 -42.89 7.35 -4.02
CA THR A 113 -42.37 8.57 -3.41
C THR A 113 -42.27 8.41 -1.90
N GLN A 114 -41.08 8.65 -1.33
CA GLN A 114 -40.86 8.66 0.11
C GLN A 114 -40.70 10.09 0.62
N SER A 115 -41.53 10.47 1.59
CA SER A 115 -41.46 11.79 2.26
C SER A 115 -41.47 11.56 3.77
N GLU A 116 -40.41 12.01 4.47
CA GLU A 116 -40.15 11.92 5.93
C GLU A 116 -40.68 10.65 6.65
N ASN A 117 -42.00 10.51 6.82
CA ASN A 117 -42.65 9.40 7.54
C ASN A 117 -43.83 8.73 6.79
N LYS A 118 -43.92 8.94 5.47
CA LYS A 118 -44.97 8.40 4.60
C LYS A 118 -44.35 7.83 3.34
N LEU A 119 -44.76 6.61 2.99
CA LEU A 119 -44.43 5.98 1.72
C LEU A 119 -45.67 6.06 0.83
N GLU A 120 -45.54 6.70 -0.32
CA GLU A 120 -46.59 6.73 -1.34
C GLU A 120 -46.21 5.78 -2.47
N VAL A 121 -47.08 4.80 -2.76
CA VAL A 121 -46.87 3.85 -3.87
C VAL A 121 -48.08 3.94 -4.78
N ALA A 122 -47.88 4.27 -6.06
CA ALA A 122 -48.96 4.43 -7.04
C ALA A 122 -50.08 5.41 -6.60
N GLY A 123 -49.74 6.39 -5.75
CA GLY A 123 -50.69 7.35 -5.17
C GLY A 123 -51.37 6.92 -3.87
N PHE A 124 -51.07 5.73 -3.36
CA PHE A 124 -51.58 5.25 -2.09
C PHE A 124 -50.59 5.55 -0.98
N THR A 125 -51.02 6.28 0.05
CA THR A 125 -50.19 6.58 1.21
C THR A 125 -50.24 5.44 2.22
N PHE A 126 -49.07 4.89 2.54
CA PHE A 126 -48.86 3.90 3.59
C PHE A 126 -48.14 4.57 4.78
N PRO A 127 -48.68 4.45 6.00
CA PRO A 127 -47.98 4.91 7.19
C PRO A 127 -46.76 4.01 7.46
N GLN A 128 -45.58 4.59 7.70
CA GLN A 128 -44.47 3.85 8.31
C GLN A 128 -44.81 3.69 9.80
N THR A 129 -45.02 2.46 10.26
CA THR A 129 -45.63 2.16 11.56
C THR A 129 -44.78 2.58 12.76
N SER A 130 -45.42 3.25 13.72
CA SER A 130 -45.14 3.17 15.15
C SER A 130 -46.46 3.33 15.92
N ASP A 131 -46.66 2.52 16.98
CA ASP A 131 -47.72 2.61 17.99
C ASP A 131 -49.12 2.04 17.70
N LYS A 132 -49.19 0.74 17.36
CA LYS A 132 -50.20 -0.10 18.03
C LYS A 132 -49.50 -1.26 18.72
N PRO A 133 -49.66 -1.42 20.06
CA PRO A 133 -49.35 -2.69 20.70
C PRO A 133 -50.14 -3.77 19.97
N ALA A 134 -49.51 -4.92 19.75
CA ALA A 134 -50.21 -6.11 19.30
C ALA A 134 -51.38 -6.36 20.26
N GLU A 135 -52.59 -5.94 19.88
CA GLU A 135 -53.80 -6.45 20.48
C GLU A 135 -53.73 -7.96 20.28
N ASN A 136 -53.76 -8.69 21.40
CA ASN A 136 -53.86 -10.14 21.44
C ASN A 136 -54.90 -10.58 20.42
N VAL A 137 -54.42 -11.06 19.27
CA VAL A 137 -55.20 -11.88 18.37
C VAL A 137 -55.45 -13.14 19.20
N GLU A 138 -56.67 -13.26 19.72
CA GLU A 138 -57.15 -14.51 20.29
C GLU A 138 -56.74 -15.64 19.34
N GLN A 139 -56.06 -16.66 19.88
CA GLN A 139 -55.74 -17.89 19.20
C GLN A 139 -57.03 -18.58 18.74
N GLY A 140 -57.58 -18.11 17.61
CA GLY A 140 -58.53 -18.84 16.81
C GLY A 140 -57.82 -20.06 16.24
N GLN A 141 -58.40 -21.23 16.49
CA GLN A 141 -57.99 -22.53 15.97
C GLN A 141 -57.50 -22.42 14.52
N GLU A 142 -56.29 -22.91 14.25
CA GLU A 142 -55.77 -23.07 12.91
C GLU A 142 -56.77 -23.88 12.06
N PRO A 143 -57.27 -23.35 10.92
CA PRO A 143 -57.91 -24.20 9.94
C PRO A 143 -56.82 -25.08 9.30
N THR A 144 -56.70 -26.30 9.80
CA THR A 144 -55.94 -27.41 9.21
C THR A 144 -56.69 -27.98 8.00
N GLN A 145 -56.87 -27.15 6.97
CA GLN A 145 -57.17 -27.64 5.63
C GLN A 145 -56.00 -27.27 4.73
N ASP A 146 -55.14 -28.25 4.44
CA ASP A 146 -54.13 -28.14 3.40
C ASP A 146 -54.80 -27.66 2.12
N PHE A 147 -54.26 -26.60 1.52
CA PHE A 147 -54.76 -26.04 0.27
C PHE A 147 -54.77 -27.15 -0.81
N PRO A 148 -55.95 -27.64 -1.24
CA PRO A 148 -56.05 -28.91 -1.95
C PRO A 148 -55.72 -28.79 -3.44
N TYR A 149 -55.49 -27.57 -3.94
CA TYR A 149 -55.30 -27.30 -5.36
C TYR A 149 -53.82 -27.23 -5.75
N THR A 150 -53.49 -27.75 -6.94
CA THR A 150 -52.20 -27.49 -7.60
C THR A 150 -52.31 -26.25 -8.48
N LEU A 151 -51.48 -25.25 -8.26
CA LEU A 151 -51.32 -24.09 -9.13
C LEU A 151 -50.35 -24.47 -10.26
N VAL A 152 -50.80 -24.30 -11.51
CA VAL A 152 -49.98 -24.49 -12.71
C VAL A 152 -50.00 -23.20 -13.51
N LEU A 153 -48.83 -22.59 -13.69
CA LEU A 153 -48.64 -21.38 -14.47
C LEU A 153 -47.43 -21.59 -15.41
N PRO A 154 -47.67 -21.91 -16.70
CA PRO A 154 -46.60 -22.19 -17.65
C PRO A 154 -45.67 -21.01 -17.89
N VAL A 155 -46.26 -19.80 -17.99
CA VAL A 155 -45.50 -18.56 -18.11
C VAL A 155 -46.34 -17.37 -17.66
N LEU A 156 -45.73 -16.51 -16.84
CA LEU A 156 -46.12 -15.13 -16.60
C LEU A 156 -45.08 -14.23 -17.26
N LYS A 157 -45.52 -13.24 -18.02
CA LYS A 157 -44.65 -12.24 -18.66
C LYS A 157 -45.02 -10.84 -18.21
N LEU A 158 -44.02 -10.05 -17.88
CA LEU A 158 -44.10 -8.60 -17.71
C LEU A 158 -43.08 -7.97 -18.65
N ASN A 159 -43.51 -7.15 -19.59
CA ASN A 159 -42.62 -6.40 -20.48
C ASN A 159 -42.81 -4.91 -20.29
N ASN A 160 -41.78 -4.13 -20.55
CA ASN A 160 -41.81 -2.67 -20.54
C ASN A 160 -42.39 -2.12 -19.22
N ALA A 161 -41.79 -2.48 -18.07
CA ALA A 161 -42.14 -1.89 -16.79
C ALA A 161 -41.14 -0.79 -16.39
N SER A 162 -41.57 0.23 -15.67
CA SER A 162 -40.66 1.19 -15.03
C SER A 162 -41.17 1.53 -13.63
N LEU A 163 -40.25 1.48 -12.66
CA LEU A 163 -40.49 1.86 -11.28
C LEU A 163 -39.61 3.09 -10.98
N GLU A 164 -40.25 4.22 -10.72
CA GLU A 164 -39.58 5.47 -10.32
C GLU A 164 -39.58 5.57 -8.79
N PHE A 165 -38.40 5.57 -8.19
CA PHE A 165 -38.20 5.78 -6.75
C PHE A 165 -37.75 7.22 -6.50
N ASN A 166 -38.63 8.05 -5.94
CA ASN A 166 -38.33 9.40 -5.51
C ASN A 166 -38.03 9.39 -4.01
N LEU A 167 -36.75 9.23 -3.67
CA LEU A 167 -36.27 9.22 -2.28
C LEU A 167 -35.76 10.62 -1.91
N PRO A 168 -35.71 10.99 -0.61
CA PRO A 168 -35.11 12.25 -0.17
C PRO A 168 -33.64 12.42 -0.60
N GLN A 169 -32.94 11.30 -0.80
CA GLN A 169 -31.52 11.26 -1.15
C GLN A 169 -31.23 11.27 -2.66
N GLY A 170 -32.26 11.09 -3.50
CA GLY A 170 -32.09 10.99 -4.94
C GLY A 170 -33.26 10.29 -5.63
N GLN A 171 -33.34 10.46 -6.95
CA GLN A 171 -34.28 9.73 -7.79
C GLN A 171 -33.56 8.54 -8.43
N HIS A 172 -34.16 7.36 -8.32
CA HIS A 172 -33.69 6.14 -8.97
C HIS A 172 -34.76 5.58 -9.89
N GLU A 173 -34.35 5.00 -11.01
CA GLU A 173 -35.23 4.32 -11.96
C GLU A 173 -34.83 2.85 -12.08
N PHE A 174 -35.82 1.97 -11.93
CA PHE A 174 -35.68 0.55 -12.25
C PHE A 174 -36.61 0.21 -13.42
N ALA A 175 -36.03 0.11 -14.61
CA ALA A 175 -36.75 -0.19 -15.84
C ALA A 175 -36.60 -1.68 -16.18
N ILE A 176 -37.71 -2.40 -16.25
CA ILE A 176 -37.78 -3.82 -16.58
C ILE A 176 -38.11 -3.97 -18.06
N ASP A 177 -37.15 -4.44 -18.85
CA ASP A 177 -37.37 -4.77 -20.26
C ASP A 177 -38.25 -6.02 -20.36
N SER A 178 -37.88 -7.07 -19.60
CA SER A 178 -38.64 -8.30 -19.52
C SER A 178 -38.45 -9.03 -18.18
N LEU A 179 -39.56 -9.49 -17.61
CA LEU A 179 -39.62 -10.44 -16.51
C LEU A 179 -40.49 -11.61 -16.96
N ALA A 180 -39.93 -12.82 -16.93
CA ALA A 180 -40.66 -14.04 -17.17
C ALA A 180 -40.57 -14.95 -15.95
N ILE A 181 -41.70 -15.47 -15.48
CA ILE A 181 -41.76 -16.56 -14.50
C ILE A 181 -42.36 -17.76 -15.21
N SER A 182 -41.61 -18.84 -15.35
CA SER A 182 -42.01 -20.05 -16.08
C SER A 182 -42.03 -21.29 -15.20
N ASP A 183 -42.67 -22.33 -15.73
CA ASP A 183 -42.67 -23.68 -15.16
C ASP A 183 -43.13 -23.73 -13.69
N VAL A 184 -44.06 -22.84 -13.34
CA VAL A 184 -44.60 -22.78 -11.97
C VAL A 184 -45.53 -23.96 -11.74
N GLU A 185 -45.12 -24.83 -10.83
CA GLU A 185 -45.94 -25.89 -10.27
C GLU A 185 -45.89 -25.81 -8.75
N ALA A 186 -47.01 -25.41 -8.13
CA ALA A 186 -47.09 -25.20 -6.70
C ALA A 186 -48.23 -25.98 -6.06
N THR A 187 -47.90 -26.70 -4.99
CA THR A 187 -48.79 -27.42 -4.08
C THR A 187 -48.47 -27.00 -2.65
N ALA A 188 -49.25 -27.48 -1.66
CA ALA A 188 -48.95 -27.24 -0.25
C ALA A 188 -47.57 -27.78 0.21
N SER A 189 -46.99 -28.75 -0.51
CA SER A 189 -45.76 -29.44 -0.12
C SER A 189 -44.59 -29.27 -1.09
N ARG A 190 -44.82 -28.70 -2.28
CA ARG A 190 -43.80 -28.52 -3.32
C ARG A 190 -44.09 -27.30 -4.17
N GLN A 191 -43.10 -26.45 -4.38
CA GLN A 191 -43.15 -25.26 -5.22
C GLN A 191 -41.90 -25.23 -6.09
N ASP A 192 -42.08 -25.36 -7.40
CA ASP A 192 -41.01 -25.20 -8.38
C ASP A 192 -41.34 -24.01 -9.28
N PHE A 193 -40.34 -23.20 -9.62
CA PHE A 193 -40.46 -22.13 -10.61
C PHE A 193 -39.08 -21.72 -11.13
N SER A 194 -39.07 -21.19 -12.35
CA SER A 194 -37.93 -20.46 -12.91
C SER A 194 -38.33 -19.02 -13.16
N ALA A 195 -37.41 -18.08 -12.96
CA ALA A 195 -37.63 -16.67 -13.23
C ALA A 195 -36.43 -16.09 -14.00
N SER A 196 -36.68 -15.23 -14.97
CA SER A 196 -35.65 -14.48 -15.69
C SER A 196 -36.07 -13.02 -15.78
N LEU A 197 -35.15 -12.13 -15.42
CA LEU A 197 -35.34 -10.68 -15.40
C LEU A 197 -34.18 -10.03 -16.17
N THR A 198 -34.54 -9.18 -17.13
CA THR A 198 -33.64 -8.27 -17.83
C THR A 198 -34.19 -6.86 -17.64
N SER A 199 -33.34 -5.99 -17.12
CA SER A 199 -33.71 -4.65 -16.68
C SER A 199 -32.50 -3.73 -16.69
N THR A 200 -32.74 -2.44 -16.46
CA THR A 200 -31.70 -1.45 -16.16
C THR A 200 -32.01 -0.77 -14.84
N LEU A 201 -31.00 -0.63 -13.98
CA LEU A 201 -31.04 0.17 -12.76
C LEU A 201 -30.23 1.44 -12.99
N ASP A 202 -30.89 2.60 -13.02
CA ASP A 202 -30.25 3.89 -13.32
C ASP A 202 -29.41 3.84 -14.60
N GLN A 203 -29.95 3.20 -15.65
CA GLN A 203 -29.31 2.94 -16.96
C GLN A 203 -28.26 1.82 -16.98
N ALA A 204 -27.85 1.28 -15.82
CA ALA A 204 -26.93 0.16 -15.72
C ALA A 204 -27.64 -1.18 -15.99
N PRO A 205 -27.19 -2.01 -16.95
CA PRO A 205 -27.78 -3.32 -17.19
C PRO A 205 -27.77 -4.21 -15.95
N PHE A 206 -28.94 -4.75 -15.61
CA PHE A 206 -29.15 -5.71 -14.53
C PHE A 206 -29.88 -6.95 -15.07
N ALA A 207 -29.28 -8.11 -14.84
CA ALA A 207 -29.84 -9.40 -15.20
C ALA A 207 -29.92 -10.32 -13.98
N LEU A 208 -31.03 -11.04 -13.85
CA LEU A 208 -31.25 -12.03 -12.81
C LEU A 208 -31.95 -13.24 -13.41
N ALA A 209 -31.35 -14.42 -13.30
CA ALA A 209 -32.00 -15.69 -13.58
C ALA A 209 -32.07 -16.51 -12.30
N VAL A 210 -33.22 -17.12 -12.00
CA VAL A 210 -33.44 -17.89 -10.77
C VAL A 210 -34.14 -19.19 -11.12
N ASP A 211 -33.64 -20.29 -10.58
CA ASP A 211 -34.30 -21.59 -10.52
C ASP A 211 -34.52 -21.98 -9.06
N ALA A 212 -35.77 -22.14 -8.66
CA ALA A 212 -36.13 -22.44 -7.28
C ALA A 212 -36.95 -23.72 -7.18
N SER A 213 -36.59 -24.56 -6.21
CA SER A 213 -37.33 -25.75 -5.82
C SER A 213 -37.43 -25.82 -4.30
N ILE A 214 -38.66 -25.76 -3.80
CA ILE A 214 -38.99 -25.83 -2.38
C ILE A 214 -39.83 -27.09 -2.20
N ALA A 215 -39.37 -28.03 -1.39
CA ALA A 215 -40.08 -29.29 -1.17
C ALA A 215 -40.09 -29.67 0.32
N LYS A 216 -41.25 -30.07 0.83
CA LYS A 216 -41.41 -30.66 2.15
C LYS A 216 -41.19 -32.16 2.04
N GLN A 217 -40.04 -32.63 2.50
CA GLN A 217 -39.70 -34.04 2.58
C GLN A 217 -40.22 -34.59 3.91
N THR A 218 -41.03 -35.65 3.86
CA THR A 218 -41.53 -36.32 5.08
C THR A 218 -40.77 -37.62 5.22
N ASP A 219 -39.83 -37.70 6.17
CA ASP A 219 -39.24 -38.98 6.57
C ASP A 219 -39.90 -39.45 7.87
N ALA A 220 -39.90 -40.76 8.15
CA ALA A 220 -40.78 -41.43 9.12
C ALA A 220 -40.65 -40.99 10.60
N SER A 221 -39.89 -39.94 10.91
CA SER A 221 -39.81 -39.34 12.25
C SER A 221 -39.78 -37.81 12.29
N HIS A 222 -39.47 -37.09 11.19
CA HIS A 222 -39.43 -35.61 11.14
C HIS A 222 -39.75 -35.11 9.71
N ALA A 223 -40.53 -34.04 9.59
CA ALA A 223 -40.75 -33.36 8.31
C ALA A 223 -39.64 -32.31 8.10
N GLU A 224 -38.87 -32.43 7.03
CA GLU A 224 -37.81 -31.47 6.67
C GLU A 224 -38.19 -30.72 5.40
N THR A 225 -38.11 -29.39 5.43
CA THR A 225 -38.24 -28.57 4.21
C THR A 225 -36.87 -28.41 3.57
N LEU A 226 -36.73 -28.86 2.33
CA LEU A 226 -35.55 -28.63 1.50
C LEU A 226 -35.82 -27.43 0.60
N ILE A 227 -34.98 -26.39 0.72
CA ILE A 227 -35.01 -25.23 -0.18
C ILE A 227 -33.73 -25.26 -1.00
N LYS A 228 -33.88 -25.30 -2.33
CA LYS A 228 -32.77 -25.14 -3.27
C LYS A 228 -33.10 -23.99 -4.22
N ILE A 229 -32.27 -22.95 -4.21
CA ILE A 229 -32.37 -21.82 -5.13
C ILE A 229 -31.03 -21.68 -5.83
N SER A 230 -31.03 -21.60 -7.16
CA SER A 230 -29.86 -21.26 -7.98
C SER A 230 -30.16 -19.93 -8.65
N ALA A 231 -29.25 -18.98 -8.58
CA ALA A 231 -29.43 -17.63 -9.10
C ALA A 231 -28.17 -17.15 -9.82
N ASP A 232 -28.32 -16.73 -11.08
CA ASP A 232 -27.28 -16.02 -11.82
C ASP A 232 -27.61 -14.52 -11.76
N ILE A 233 -26.69 -13.73 -11.22
CA ILE A 233 -26.85 -12.29 -10.97
C ILE A 233 -25.77 -11.55 -11.75
N GLY A 234 -26.17 -10.52 -12.50
CA GLY A 234 -25.27 -9.65 -13.25
C GLY A 234 -25.69 -8.19 -13.16
N LEU A 235 -24.73 -7.32 -12.90
CA LEU A 235 -24.83 -5.87 -12.93
C LEU A 235 -23.60 -5.35 -13.69
N GLU A 236 -23.79 -4.49 -14.67
CA GLU A 236 -22.70 -3.97 -15.49
C GLU A 236 -22.66 -2.44 -15.45
N ASN A 237 -21.47 -1.87 -15.24
CA ASN A 237 -21.19 -0.44 -15.33
C ASN A 237 -22.16 0.47 -14.55
N PHE A 238 -22.52 0.07 -13.34
CA PHE A 238 -23.33 0.90 -12.45
C PHE A 238 -22.54 2.12 -11.97
N ASP A 239 -23.05 3.31 -12.23
CA ASP A 239 -22.44 4.58 -11.84
C ASP A 239 -22.51 4.77 -10.31
N LEU A 240 -21.37 4.61 -9.64
CA LEU A 240 -21.27 4.72 -8.19
C LEU A 240 -21.59 6.12 -7.66
N THR A 241 -21.52 7.17 -8.49
CA THR A 241 -21.89 8.54 -8.07
C THR A 241 -23.38 8.63 -7.68
N ARG A 242 -24.22 7.71 -8.17
CA ARG A 242 -25.62 7.55 -7.75
C ARG A 242 -25.77 7.19 -6.26
N LEU A 243 -24.71 6.67 -5.64
CA LEU A 243 -24.67 6.32 -4.21
C LEU A 243 -24.00 7.38 -3.34
N ALA A 244 -23.60 8.53 -3.90
CA ALA A 244 -22.88 9.57 -3.17
C ALA A 244 -23.64 10.07 -1.93
N ALA A 245 -24.98 10.08 -1.96
CA ALA A 245 -25.81 10.47 -0.82
C ALA A 245 -25.70 9.54 0.41
N PHE A 246 -25.18 8.31 0.22
CA PHE A 246 -24.92 7.35 1.30
C PHE A 246 -23.48 7.41 1.83
N MET A 247 -22.60 8.23 1.21
CA MET A 247 -21.23 8.38 1.69
C MET A 247 -21.13 9.35 2.87
N PRO A 248 -20.09 9.21 3.73
CA PRO A 248 -19.82 10.21 4.75
C PRO A 248 -19.56 11.59 4.13
N GLU A 249 -20.00 12.66 4.80
CA GLU A 249 -19.93 14.05 4.28
C GLU A 249 -18.50 14.53 3.96
N GLU A 250 -17.48 13.85 4.50
CA GLU A 250 -16.07 14.17 4.31
C GLU A 250 -15.51 13.75 2.94
N PHE A 251 -16.20 12.83 2.26
CA PHE A 251 -15.77 12.26 0.99
C PHE A 251 -16.64 12.72 -0.17
N SER A 252 -16.00 13.11 -1.26
CA SER A 252 -16.66 13.36 -2.55
C SER A 252 -16.27 12.27 -3.54
N LEU A 253 -17.27 11.59 -4.12
CA LEU A 253 -17.07 10.62 -5.18
C LEU A 253 -17.35 11.29 -6.52
N HIS A 254 -16.31 11.44 -7.34
CA HIS A 254 -16.37 12.13 -8.63
C HIS A 254 -16.68 11.17 -9.78
N SER A 255 -16.17 9.94 -9.71
CA SER A 255 -16.41 8.90 -10.73
C SER A 255 -16.22 7.49 -10.14
N GLY A 256 -16.80 6.51 -10.81
CA GLY A 256 -16.60 5.09 -10.53
C GLY A 256 -17.68 4.23 -11.16
N LEU A 257 -17.28 3.16 -11.86
CA LEU A 257 -18.18 2.20 -12.50
C LEU A 257 -18.08 0.84 -11.82
N LEU A 258 -19.18 0.34 -11.27
CA LEU A 258 -19.27 -0.95 -10.60
C LEU A 258 -19.87 -2.01 -11.53
N SER A 259 -19.15 -3.11 -11.72
CA SER A 259 -19.69 -4.33 -12.31
C SER A 259 -19.64 -5.48 -11.30
N TYR A 260 -20.68 -6.30 -11.28
CA TYR A 260 -20.79 -7.44 -10.38
C TYR A 260 -21.43 -8.62 -11.10
N ARG A 261 -20.85 -9.80 -10.96
CA ARG A 261 -21.44 -11.05 -11.44
C ARG A 261 -21.25 -12.17 -10.43
N THR A 262 -22.21 -13.07 -10.31
CA THR A 262 -22.08 -14.30 -9.52
C THR A 262 -23.08 -15.36 -9.94
N LYS A 263 -22.73 -16.63 -9.72
CA LYS A 263 -23.69 -17.75 -9.68
C LYS A 263 -23.86 -18.19 -8.23
N LEU A 264 -24.99 -17.86 -7.64
CA LEU A 264 -25.33 -18.18 -6.27
C LEU A 264 -26.16 -19.47 -6.21
N GLN A 265 -25.76 -20.41 -5.35
CA GLN A 265 -26.57 -21.56 -4.98
C GLN A 265 -26.87 -21.50 -3.48
N LEU A 266 -28.15 -21.40 -3.16
CA LEU A 266 -28.67 -21.44 -1.79
C LEU A 266 -29.26 -22.82 -1.52
N LEU A 267 -28.85 -23.41 -0.41
CA LEU A 267 -29.34 -24.68 0.11
C LEU A 267 -29.72 -24.52 1.58
N ALA A 268 -31.00 -24.67 1.91
CA ALA A 268 -31.42 -24.80 3.31
C ALA A 268 -31.81 -26.25 3.57
N LYS A 269 -31.16 -26.87 4.57
CA LYS A 269 -31.39 -28.24 5.03
C LYS A 269 -31.58 -28.19 6.54
N LYS A 270 -32.59 -28.87 7.08
CA LYS A 270 -32.90 -28.93 8.52
C LYS A 270 -33.46 -27.61 9.09
N GLU A 271 -34.15 -27.68 10.23
CA GLU A 271 -34.52 -26.48 11.00
C GLU A 271 -33.21 -25.78 11.42
N ASN A 272 -32.90 -24.65 10.76
CA ASN A 272 -31.84 -23.67 11.09
C ASN A 272 -30.44 -23.77 10.45
N GLN A 273 -30.22 -24.46 9.32
CA GLN A 273 -28.95 -24.31 8.57
C GLN A 273 -29.15 -23.80 7.14
N LEU A 274 -28.40 -22.76 6.78
CA LEU A 274 -28.38 -22.12 5.47
C LEU A 274 -26.98 -22.19 4.86
N GLN A 275 -26.85 -22.84 3.72
CA GLN A 275 -25.62 -22.87 2.94
C GLN A 275 -25.75 -21.96 1.71
N LEU A 276 -24.76 -21.10 1.49
CA LEU A 276 -24.64 -20.19 0.35
C LEU A 276 -23.34 -20.50 -0.37
N ASP A 277 -23.43 -20.96 -1.61
CA ASP A 277 -22.27 -21.22 -2.47
C ASP A 277 -22.26 -20.20 -3.63
N PHE A 278 -21.27 -19.33 -3.66
CA PHE A 278 -21.01 -18.40 -4.75
C PHE A 278 -19.97 -19.02 -5.69
N LYS A 279 -20.22 -18.98 -7.00
CA LYS A 279 -19.29 -19.45 -8.04
C LYS A 279 -19.08 -18.38 -9.09
N ASP A 280 -17.87 -18.36 -9.65
CA ASP A 280 -17.47 -17.41 -10.70
C ASP A 280 -17.81 -15.95 -10.32
N MET A 281 -17.67 -15.59 -9.04
CA MET A 281 -18.00 -14.23 -8.61
C MET A 281 -16.88 -13.29 -9.02
N ALA A 282 -17.25 -12.17 -9.63
CA ALA A 282 -16.35 -11.06 -9.90
C ALA A 282 -17.03 -9.76 -9.49
N LEU A 283 -16.25 -8.87 -8.88
CA LEU A 283 -16.62 -7.51 -8.55
C LEU A 283 -15.51 -6.58 -9.07
N ASP A 284 -15.87 -5.75 -10.02
CA ASP A 284 -14.95 -4.87 -10.71
C ASP A 284 -15.35 -3.41 -10.47
N ILE A 285 -14.37 -2.56 -10.15
CA ILE A 285 -14.55 -1.12 -10.05
C ILE A 285 -13.57 -0.46 -11.01
N ALA A 286 -14.08 0.28 -11.99
CA ALA A 286 -13.29 1.03 -12.96
C ALA A 286 -13.39 2.55 -12.71
N GLU A 287 -12.31 3.27 -13.01
CA GLU A 287 -12.23 4.73 -13.02
C GLU A 287 -12.72 5.38 -11.70
N LEU A 288 -12.32 4.82 -10.56
CA LEU A 288 -12.72 5.34 -9.25
C LEU A 288 -11.95 6.63 -8.92
N HIS A 289 -12.67 7.69 -8.56
CA HIS A 289 -12.09 8.95 -8.09
C HIS A 289 -12.78 9.45 -6.83
N LEU A 290 -12.04 9.44 -5.73
CA LEU A 290 -12.46 9.92 -4.42
C LEU A 290 -11.66 11.17 -4.03
N GLU A 291 -12.29 12.09 -3.31
CA GLU A 291 -11.64 13.27 -2.75
C GLU A 291 -11.99 13.45 -1.27
N GLN A 292 -10.98 13.77 -0.45
CA GLN A 292 -11.12 14.22 0.93
C GLN A 292 -10.13 15.35 1.22
N ALA A 293 -10.60 16.52 1.67
CA ALA A 293 -9.77 17.66 2.06
C ALA A 293 -8.65 18.02 1.04
N GLN A 294 -9.01 18.17 -0.24
CA GLN A 294 -8.08 18.43 -1.37
C GLN A 294 -7.09 17.30 -1.69
N THR A 295 -7.23 16.14 -1.05
CA THR A 295 -6.47 14.94 -1.38
C THR A 295 -7.35 14.04 -2.22
N HIS A 296 -6.86 13.67 -3.40
CA HIS A 296 -7.57 12.83 -4.34
C HIS A 296 -6.94 11.46 -4.37
N ALA A 297 -7.79 10.42 -4.32
CA ALA A 297 -7.42 9.04 -4.56
C ALA A 297 -8.07 8.58 -5.87
N THR A 298 -7.25 8.17 -6.83
CA THR A 298 -7.71 7.60 -8.10
C THR A 298 -7.25 6.15 -8.23
N LEU A 299 -8.06 5.35 -8.90
CA LEU A 299 -7.80 3.95 -9.18
C LEU A 299 -8.40 3.59 -10.53
N LEU A 300 -7.55 3.16 -11.47
CA LEU A 300 -8.01 2.82 -12.81
C LEU A 300 -8.91 1.59 -12.80
N GLU A 301 -8.47 0.52 -12.12
CA GLU A 301 -9.19 -0.73 -12.06
C GLU A 301 -8.95 -1.44 -10.72
N LYS A 302 -10.03 -1.97 -10.15
CA LYS A 302 -10.02 -2.95 -9.07
C LYS A 302 -10.77 -4.18 -9.55
N THR A 303 -10.16 -5.34 -9.43
CA THR A 303 -10.84 -6.62 -9.63
C THR A 303 -10.80 -7.44 -8.35
N LEU A 304 -11.93 -8.01 -7.98
CA LEU A 304 -12.06 -9.02 -6.94
C LEU A 304 -12.73 -10.23 -7.57
N GLU A 305 -12.01 -11.34 -7.68
CA GLU A 305 -12.53 -12.58 -8.27
C GLU A 305 -12.48 -13.72 -7.27
N THR A 306 -13.47 -14.60 -7.33
CA THR A 306 -13.50 -15.86 -6.57
C THR A 306 -14.06 -16.97 -7.44
N LYS A 307 -13.36 -18.11 -7.50
CA LYS A 307 -13.85 -19.28 -8.25
C LYS A 307 -14.97 -19.96 -7.48
N ALA A 308 -14.78 -20.13 -6.18
CA ALA A 308 -15.79 -20.66 -5.28
C ALA A 308 -15.67 -20.08 -3.86
N LEU A 309 -16.80 -19.66 -3.31
CA LEU A 309 -16.93 -19.22 -1.92
C LEU A 309 -18.17 -19.89 -1.31
N SER A 310 -17.97 -20.63 -0.23
CA SER A 310 -19.03 -21.36 0.49
C SER A 310 -19.16 -20.82 1.91
N LEU A 311 -20.39 -20.48 2.30
CA LEU A 311 -20.75 -20.01 3.63
C LEU A 311 -21.82 -20.91 4.22
N GLN A 312 -21.65 -21.29 5.49
CA GLN A 312 -22.67 -22.00 6.27
C GLN A 312 -23.07 -21.18 7.48
N LEU A 313 -24.35 -20.84 7.52
CA LEU A 313 -24.97 -20.03 8.55
C LEU A 313 -25.89 -20.89 9.42
N ALA A 314 -25.81 -20.71 10.74
CA ALA A 314 -26.76 -21.26 11.70
C ALA A 314 -27.80 -20.18 12.04
N LEU A 315 -29.05 -20.42 11.69
CA LEU A 315 -30.15 -19.50 11.96
C LEU A 315 -30.62 -19.66 13.42
N GLY A 316 -30.86 -18.56 14.15
CA GLY A 316 -31.41 -18.63 15.51
C GLY A 316 -30.42 -18.87 16.66
N ASP A 317 -29.13 -19.09 16.38
CA ASP A 317 -28.05 -18.97 17.37
C ASP A 317 -27.39 -17.59 17.20
N SER A 318 -27.67 -16.67 18.13
CA SER A 318 -27.16 -15.30 18.07
C SER A 318 -25.68 -15.18 18.42
N GLU A 319 -25.07 -16.19 19.04
CA GLU A 319 -23.67 -16.11 19.47
C GLU A 319 -22.70 -16.57 18.37
N LYS A 320 -23.10 -17.49 17.49
CA LYS A 320 -22.25 -18.04 16.41
C LYS A 320 -23.00 -18.25 15.11
N PRO A 321 -23.45 -17.18 14.44
CA PRO A 321 -24.26 -17.30 13.23
C PRO A 321 -23.47 -17.87 12.03
N LEU A 322 -22.15 -17.68 11.98
CA LEU A 322 -21.28 -18.20 10.92
C LEU A 322 -20.51 -19.43 11.42
N THR A 323 -20.79 -20.59 10.85
CA THR A 323 -20.21 -21.88 11.29
C THR A 323 -19.06 -22.35 10.40
N LEU A 324 -19.11 -22.01 9.12
CA LEU A 324 -18.06 -22.31 8.14
C LEU A 324 -18.01 -21.20 7.08
N LEU A 325 -16.80 -20.72 6.78
CA LEU A 325 -16.48 -19.93 5.59
C LEU A 325 -15.31 -20.62 4.91
N ASN A 326 -15.42 -20.92 3.62
CA ASN A 326 -14.33 -21.45 2.83
C ASN A 326 -14.38 -20.89 1.41
N GLY A 327 -13.30 -20.28 0.93
CA GLY A 327 -13.21 -19.85 -0.45
C GLY A 327 -11.84 -19.35 -0.82
N ASP A 328 -11.59 -19.34 -2.12
CA ASP A 328 -10.45 -18.67 -2.75
C ASP A 328 -10.88 -17.30 -3.26
N ALA A 329 -10.05 -16.28 -3.09
CA ALA A 329 -10.23 -14.98 -3.71
C ALA A 329 -8.90 -14.44 -4.25
N GLY A 330 -8.98 -13.68 -5.33
CA GLY A 330 -7.88 -12.86 -5.83
C GLY A 330 -8.31 -11.40 -5.85
N VAL A 331 -7.42 -10.50 -5.46
CA VAL A 331 -7.66 -9.04 -5.55
C VAL A 331 -6.54 -8.41 -6.34
N THR A 332 -6.87 -7.61 -7.34
CA THR A 332 -5.92 -6.78 -8.07
C THR A 332 -6.38 -5.33 -8.05
N LEU A 333 -5.46 -4.42 -7.76
CA LEU A 333 -5.60 -2.98 -7.88
C LEU A 333 -4.59 -2.52 -8.93
N THR A 334 -5.03 -1.76 -9.92
CA THR A 334 -4.21 -1.31 -11.05
C THR A 334 -4.21 0.21 -11.14
N ASP A 335 -3.03 0.80 -11.30
CA ASP A 335 -2.78 2.25 -11.44
C ASP A 335 -3.50 3.07 -10.38
N ALA A 336 -3.06 2.94 -9.13
CA ALA A 336 -3.59 3.70 -8.02
C ALA A 336 -2.70 4.92 -7.72
N LYS A 337 -3.31 6.08 -7.52
CA LYS A 337 -2.61 7.34 -7.22
C LYS A 337 -3.29 8.07 -6.08
N LEU A 338 -2.48 8.63 -5.19
CA LEU A 338 -2.88 9.54 -4.15
C LEU A 338 -2.12 10.85 -4.35
N TYR A 339 -2.83 11.95 -4.60
CA TYR A 339 -2.21 13.25 -4.86
C TYR A 339 -2.92 14.37 -4.09
N HIS A 340 -2.18 15.45 -3.81
CA HIS A 340 -2.69 16.59 -3.05
C HIS A 340 -2.81 17.83 -3.93
N GLN A 341 -4.01 18.42 -4.00
CA GLN A 341 -4.40 19.60 -4.79
C GLN A 341 -4.29 19.45 -6.32
N GLN A 342 -3.15 18.97 -6.82
CA GLN A 342 -2.85 18.81 -8.25
C GLN A 342 -2.34 17.40 -8.51
N GLU A 343 -2.69 16.82 -9.67
CA GLU A 343 -2.32 15.45 -10.05
C GLU A 343 -0.80 15.21 -10.09
N GLN A 344 -0.04 16.28 -10.32
CA GLN A 344 1.41 16.26 -10.36
C GLN A 344 2.05 16.13 -8.97
N ALA A 345 1.35 16.48 -7.89
CA ALA A 345 1.84 16.42 -6.52
C ALA A 345 1.44 15.08 -5.87
N GLN A 346 2.06 14.00 -6.33
CA GLN A 346 1.74 12.63 -5.94
C GLN A 346 2.36 12.30 -4.58
N LEU A 347 1.53 12.03 -3.59
CA LEU A 347 1.95 11.52 -2.28
C LEU A 347 2.41 10.06 -2.40
N MET A 348 1.65 9.28 -3.16
CA MET A 348 1.91 7.87 -3.42
C MET A 348 1.31 7.49 -4.78
N ALA A 349 2.00 6.66 -5.54
CA ALA A 349 1.44 5.99 -6.70
C ALA A 349 1.98 4.56 -6.78
N PHE A 350 1.22 3.63 -7.38
CA PHE A 350 1.72 2.30 -7.72
C PHE A 350 1.06 1.75 -8.98
N GLU A 351 1.80 0.93 -9.73
CA GLU A 351 1.33 0.31 -10.96
C GLU A 351 0.34 -0.82 -10.69
N SER A 352 0.66 -1.72 -9.76
CA SER A 352 -0.25 -2.79 -9.36
C SER A 352 -0.04 -3.23 -7.91
N LEU A 353 -1.13 -3.65 -7.26
CA LEU A 353 -1.12 -4.40 -6.00
C LEU A 353 -2.00 -5.63 -6.16
N THR A 354 -1.37 -6.80 -6.07
CA THR A 354 -2.00 -8.11 -6.28
C THR A 354 -1.96 -8.91 -4.98
N LEU A 355 -3.08 -9.55 -4.63
CA LEU A 355 -3.21 -10.50 -3.54
C LEU A 355 -3.76 -11.79 -4.13
N ASP A 356 -2.89 -12.80 -4.25
CA ASP A 356 -3.19 -14.04 -4.94
C ASP A 356 -3.59 -15.16 -3.99
N ASN A 357 -4.58 -15.96 -4.40
CA ASN A 357 -5.05 -17.17 -3.72
C ASN A 357 -5.33 -16.95 -2.23
N ILE A 358 -6.11 -15.94 -1.90
CA ILE A 358 -6.60 -15.69 -0.54
C ILE A 358 -7.54 -16.82 -0.15
N LEU A 359 -7.03 -17.76 0.64
CA LEU A 359 -7.81 -18.86 1.22
C LEU A 359 -8.31 -18.44 2.60
N LEU A 360 -9.60 -18.15 2.68
CA LEU A 360 -10.28 -17.81 3.93
C LEU A 360 -10.92 -19.06 4.50
N THR A 361 -10.56 -19.44 5.73
CA THR A 361 -11.21 -20.54 6.44
C THR A 361 -11.63 -20.09 7.82
N ILE A 362 -12.91 -20.27 8.16
CA ILE A 362 -13.40 -20.12 9.53
C ILE A 362 -13.90 -21.49 9.99
N THR A 363 -13.19 -22.11 10.94
CA THR A 363 -13.62 -23.36 11.57
C THR A 363 -13.80 -23.11 13.07
N ASP A 364 -14.96 -23.44 13.63
CA ASP A 364 -15.29 -23.23 15.05
C ASP A 364 -15.04 -21.78 15.53
N ASN A 365 -15.36 -20.78 14.69
CA ASN A 365 -15.14 -19.34 14.94
C ASN A 365 -13.67 -18.93 15.08
N LYS A 366 -12.74 -19.70 14.52
CA LYS A 366 -11.32 -19.34 14.41
C LYS A 366 -10.99 -18.99 12.96
N PRO A 367 -10.83 -17.70 12.62
CA PRO A 367 -10.43 -17.31 11.29
C PRO A 367 -8.96 -17.67 11.04
N GLU A 368 -8.72 -18.33 9.93
CA GLU A 368 -7.40 -18.57 9.35
C GLU A 368 -7.42 -18.04 7.92
N VAL A 369 -6.36 -17.30 7.57
CA VAL A 369 -6.17 -16.75 6.24
C VAL A 369 -4.84 -17.28 5.71
N LYS A 370 -4.84 -17.81 4.50
CA LYS A 370 -3.61 -18.11 3.75
C LYS A 370 -3.57 -17.28 2.49
N LEU A 371 -2.43 -16.72 2.16
CA LEU A 371 -2.20 -16.03 0.90
C LEU A 371 -0.90 -16.57 0.32
N ASP A 372 -0.89 -16.85 -0.98
CA ASP A 372 0.32 -17.32 -1.64
C ASP A 372 1.30 -16.16 -1.84
N GLU A 373 0.80 -15.01 -2.27
CA GLU A 373 1.61 -13.82 -2.50
C GLU A 373 0.82 -12.52 -2.34
N VAL A 374 1.46 -11.52 -1.77
CA VAL A 374 1.07 -10.10 -1.86
C VAL A 374 2.18 -9.38 -2.60
N LEU A 375 1.90 -8.88 -3.80
CA LEU A 375 2.89 -8.24 -4.67
C LEU A 375 2.46 -6.82 -5.03
N LEU A 376 3.28 -5.85 -4.61
CA LEU A 376 3.19 -4.45 -5.00
C LEU A 376 4.26 -4.16 -6.07
N THR A 377 3.90 -3.51 -7.18
CA THR A 377 4.85 -3.14 -8.25
C THR A 377 4.83 -1.65 -8.56
N GLY A 378 6.00 -1.12 -8.92
CA GLY A 378 6.16 0.25 -9.41
C GLY A 378 5.67 1.32 -8.45
N ALA A 379 5.97 1.19 -7.15
CA ALA A 379 5.53 2.15 -6.15
C ALA A 379 6.46 3.37 -6.09
N SER A 380 5.89 4.57 -6.05
CA SER A 380 6.60 5.82 -5.81
C SER A 380 5.96 6.59 -4.65
N PHE A 381 6.79 7.34 -3.93
CA PHE A 381 6.36 8.15 -2.79
C PHE A 381 6.94 9.55 -2.90
N SER A 382 6.07 10.54 -2.72
CA SER A 382 6.40 11.96 -2.84
C SER A 382 7.09 12.27 -4.18
N ASP A 383 6.31 12.28 -5.25
CA ASP A 383 6.75 12.61 -6.61
C ASP A 383 6.05 13.90 -7.06
N VAL A 384 6.84 14.92 -7.41
CA VAL A 384 6.34 16.16 -8.02
C VAL A 384 6.65 16.07 -9.52
N THR A 385 5.73 15.49 -10.28
CA THR A 385 6.01 15.00 -11.64
C THR A 385 6.27 16.10 -12.69
N ASP A 386 6.09 17.38 -12.32
CA ASP A 386 6.31 18.54 -13.20
C ASP A 386 7.70 19.16 -13.09
N ASN A 387 8.56 18.66 -12.19
CA ASN A 387 9.90 19.17 -11.98
C ASN A 387 10.99 18.13 -12.32
N GLU A 388 12.25 18.54 -12.24
CA GLU A 388 13.40 17.65 -12.52
C GLU A 388 13.86 16.87 -11.28
N LEU A 389 13.22 17.05 -10.12
CA LEU A 389 13.60 16.36 -8.90
C LEU A 389 13.04 14.93 -8.92
N PRO A 390 13.87 13.91 -8.62
CA PRO A 390 13.36 12.56 -8.47
C PRO A 390 12.47 12.46 -7.22
N PRO A 391 11.54 11.50 -7.18
CA PRO A 391 10.76 11.22 -5.97
C PRO A 391 11.64 10.78 -4.82
N ILE A 392 11.13 10.95 -3.60
CA ILE A 392 11.86 10.57 -2.39
C ILE A 392 12.15 9.08 -2.35
N ALA A 393 11.18 8.25 -2.75
CA ALA A 393 11.35 6.82 -2.79
C ALA A 393 10.67 6.20 -4.01
N ARG A 394 11.35 5.24 -4.64
CA ARG A 394 10.78 4.28 -5.60
C ARG A 394 11.08 2.87 -5.16
N VAL A 395 10.12 1.98 -5.33
CA VAL A 395 10.26 0.54 -5.09
C VAL A 395 9.71 -0.19 -6.31
N SER A 396 10.54 -0.92 -7.03
CA SER A 396 10.11 -1.63 -8.24
C SER A 396 9.17 -2.79 -7.93
N SER A 397 9.47 -3.54 -6.88
CA SER A 397 8.61 -4.62 -6.40
C SER A 397 8.76 -4.83 -4.90
N PHE A 398 7.67 -5.13 -4.22
CA PHE A 398 7.66 -5.62 -2.84
C PHE A 398 6.72 -6.83 -2.78
N ALA A 399 7.26 -7.99 -2.44
CA ALA A 399 6.53 -9.25 -2.43
C ALA A 399 6.57 -9.89 -1.02
N VAL A 400 5.44 -10.39 -0.56
CA VAL A 400 5.32 -11.18 0.68
C VAL A 400 4.70 -12.52 0.34
N GLN A 401 5.44 -13.60 0.56
CA GLN A 401 5.11 -14.94 0.06
C GLN A 401 4.79 -15.93 1.19
N ASP A 402 3.87 -16.85 0.90
CA ASP A 402 3.34 -17.90 1.77
C ASP A 402 2.89 -17.39 3.15
N ILE A 403 1.94 -16.47 3.16
CA ILE A 403 1.39 -15.87 4.38
C ILE A 403 0.38 -16.81 5.00
N LYS A 404 0.49 -17.05 6.30
CA LYS A 404 -0.52 -17.74 7.11
C LYS A 404 -0.81 -16.88 8.33
N ALA A 405 -2.04 -16.40 8.45
CA ALA A 405 -2.48 -15.55 9.53
C ALA A 405 -3.68 -16.17 10.27
N SER A 406 -3.70 -16.02 11.60
CA SER A 406 -4.79 -16.44 12.47
C SER A 406 -4.81 -15.58 13.72
N ALA A 407 -5.83 -15.75 14.57
CA ALA A 407 -5.89 -15.07 15.86
C ALA A 407 -4.69 -15.33 16.78
N VAL A 408 -3.94 -16.42 16.57
CA VAL A 408 -2.81 -16.83 17.43
C VAL A 408 -1.44 -16.51 16.83
N GLY A 409 -1.38 -15.97 15.61
CA GLY A 409 -0.11 -15.61 15.00
C GLY A 409 -0.12 -15.44 13.48
N VAL A 410 1.01 -14.95 12.98
CA VAL A 410 1.35 -14.78 11.57
C VAL A 410 2.67 -15.49 11.27
N SER A 411 2.69 -16.22 10.15
CA SER A 411 3.89 -16.81 9.56
C SER A 411 3.98 -16.32 8.13
N ILE A 412 5.11 -15.75 7.72
CA ILE A 412 5.43 -15.55 6.29
C ILE A 412 6.74 -16.27 5.96
N ASN A 413 6.82 -16.85 4.77
CA ASN A 413 8.01 -17.56 4.35
C ASN A 413 9.09 -16.58 3.87
N LYS A 414 8.76 -15.74 2.88
CA LYS A 414 9.71 -14.80 2.29
C LYS A 414 9.12 -13.40 2.16
N VAL A 415 9.92 -12.39 2.45
CA VAL A 415 9.68 -11.01 2.05
C VAL A 415 10.79 -10.61 1.08
N SER A 416 10.43 -10.29 -0.15
CA SER A 416 11.37 -9.89 -1.20
C SER A 416 11.16 -8.42 -1.55
N LEU A 417 12.25 -7.66 -1.54
CA LEU A 417 12.30 -6.28 -2.00
C LEU A 417 13.08 -6.25 -3.33
N GLY A 418 12.48 -5.70 -4.38
CA GLY A 418 13.18 -5.38 -5.62
C GLY A 418 14.16 -4.22 -5.43
N ASN A 419 14.64 -3.61 -6.51
CA ASN A 419 15.42 -2.38 -6.33
C ASN A 419 14.55 -1.29 -5.68
N PHE A 420 15.15 -0.60 -4.71
CA PHE A 420 14.59 0.60 -4.12
C PHE A 420 15.55 1.76 -4.38
N ASP A 421 15.00 2.89 -4.79
CA ASP A 421 15.75 4.12 -4.98
C ASP A 421 15.27 5.13 -3.94
N LEU A 422 16.17 5.59 -3.07
CA LEU A 422 15.92 6.68 -2.14
C LEU A 422 16.69 7.91 -2.61
N ASP A 423 16.01 9.04 -2.81
CA ASP A 423 16.65 10.31 -3.13
C ASP A 423 16.19 11.36 -2.11
N VAL A 424 17.12 11.83 -1.28
CA VAL A 424 16.83 12.84 -0.26
C VAL A 424 17.73 14.04 -0.52
N SER A 425 17.12 15.16 -0.91
CA SER A 425 17.82 16.42 -1.15
C SER A 425 17.37 17.47 -0.14
N LEU A 426 18.29 17.94 0.69
CA LEU A 426 18.06 19.03 1.64
C LEU A 426 18.45 20.37 1.01
N ASP A 427 17.57 21.36 1.12
CA ASP A 427 17.88 22.73 0.73
C ASP A 427 18.77 23.45 1.76
N LYS A 428 18.99 24.75 1.56
CA LYS A 428 19.81 25.58 2.46
C LYS A 428 19.20 25.75 3.85
N ASP A 429 17.89 25.59 3.99
CA ASP A 429 17.13 25.71 5.23
C ASP A 429 16.85 24.34 5.88
N LYS A 430 17.51 23.27 5.39
CA LYS A 430 17.39 21.88 5.81
C LYS A 430 15.98 21.30 5.62
N GLN A 431 15.23 21.81 4.66
CA GLN A 431 13.96 21.21 4.22
C GLN A 431 14.20 20.21 3.09
N VAL A 432 13.37 19.18 3.01
CA VAL A 432 13.44 18.16 1.95
C VAL A 432 12.82 18.73 0.67
N GLU A 433 13.64 18.98 -0.35
CA GLU A 433 13.26 19.66 -1.60
C GLU A 433 12.22 18.89 -2.41
N ASN A 434 12.32 17.57 -2.41
CA ASN A 434 11.45 16.66 -3.16
C ASN A 434 10.26 16.12 -2.35
N LEU A 435 9.97 16.73 -1.19
CA LEU A 435 8.80 16.39 -0.38
C LEU A 435 7.54 17.12 -0.88
N VAL A 436 6.49 16.37 -1.20
CA VAL A 436 5.16 16.92 -1.47
C VAL A 436 4.61 17.48 -0.15
N GLN A 437 4.45 18.80 -0.10
CA GLN A 437 3.94 19.48 1.08
C GLN A 437 2.43 19.36 1.17
N LEU A 438 1.94 18.72 2.23
CA LEU A 438 0.56 18.80 2.67
C LEU A 438 0.43 20.16 3.36
N GLY A 439 -0.14 21.15 2.66
CA GLY A 439 0.01 22.57 2.96
C GLY A 439 -0.11 22.93 4.44
N ASN A 440 0.69 23.91 4.90
CA ASN A 440 0.86 24.41 6.28
C ASN A 440 -0.26 24.06 7.29
N GLY A 441 -0.38 22.78 7.67
CA GLY A 441 -0.70 22.44 9.03
C GLY A 441 0.40 23.12 9.83
N GLN A 442 0.05 24.03 10.73
CA GLN A 442 1.00 24.56 11.69
C GLN A 442 1.72 23.35 12.28
N ALA A 443 2.94 23.09 11.82
CA ALA A 443 3.89 22.27 12.54
C ALA A 443 3.88 22.92 13.92
N ASN A 444 3.31 22.20 14.89
CA ASN A 444 3.24 22.65 16.26
C ASN A 444 4.71 22.76 16.67
N GLN A 445 5.29 23.94 16.48
CA GLN A 445 6.58 24.31 16.99
C GLN A 445 6.49 24.05 18.49
N ASP A 446 7.37 23.19 18.97
CA ASP A 446 7.53 22.83 20.37
C ASP A 446 6.37 22.04 21.01
N VAL A 447 6.23 20.77 20.62
CA VAL A 447 6.01 19.75 21.64
C VAL A 447 7.35 19.05 21.87
N PRO A 448 8.11 19.40 22.93
CA PRO A 448 9.21 18.57 23.35
C PRO A 448 8.65 17.17 23.57
N TRP A 449 9.29 16.16 23.00
CA TRP A 449 9.10 14.78 23.42
C TRP A 449 9.42 14.70 24.92
N GLN A 450 8.41 14.93 25.76
CA GLN A 450 8.45 14.53 27.16
C GLN A 450 8.25 13.03 27.13
N GLY A 451 9.36 12.29 27.23
CA GLY A 451 9.34 10.87 27.50
C GLY A 451 8.32 10.63 28.61
N GLY A 452 7.33 9.78 28.30
CA GLY A 452 6.21 9.52 29.18
C GLY A 452 6.71 9.10 30.55
N GLN A 453 6.67 10.03 31.51
CA GLN A 453 6.53 9.67 32.90
C GLN A 453 5.15 9.05 33.03
N VAL A 454 5.12 7.73 32.99
CA VAL A 454 3.98 6.96 33.48
C VAL A 454 3.74 7.44 34.90
N GLY A 455 2.61 8.12 35.08
CA GLY A 455 2.17 8.62 36.37
C GLY A 455 2.16 7.47 37.36
N GLU A 456 3.02 7.57 38.36
CA GLU A 456 3.01 6.76 39.55
C GLU A 456 1.75 7.14 40.35
N SER A 457 0.61 6.59 39.94
CA SER A 457 -0.57 6.50 40.77
C SER A 457 -0.29 5.49 41.86
N ALA A 458 0.16 6.00 43.01
CA ALA A 458 0.25 5.25 44.25
C ALA A 458 -1.16 4.81 44.69
N GLU A 459 -1.61 3.65 44.20
CA GLU A 459 -2.65 2.87 44.84
C GLU A 459 -2.00 1.80 45.73
N THR A 460 -2.15 2.06 47.02
CA THR A 460 -1.92 1.13 48.14
C THR A 460 -2.48 -0.24 47.80
N SER A 461 -1.61 -1.21 47.55
CA SER A 461 -1.98 -2.61 47.37
C SER A 461 -1.50 -3.40 48.59
N GLU A 462 -2.47 -3.86 49.37
CA GLU A 462 -2.26 -4.81 50.46
C GLU A 462 -1.62 -6.10 49.93
N GLU A 463 -0.66 -6.61 50.69
CA GLU A 463 -0.10 -7.95 50.52
C GLU A 463 -1.22 -8.99 50.42
N THR A 464 -1.35 -9.63 49.27
CA THR A 464 -2.05 -10.92 49.17
C THR A 464 -1.16 -11.90 48.42
N THR A 465 -0.47 -12.71 49.22
CA THR A 465 0.00 -14.08 48.95
C THR A 465 0.10 -14.54 47.50
N ALA A 466 1.34 -14.81 47.10
CA ALA A 466 1.71 -15.64 45.97
C ALA A 466 0.82 -16.89 45.87
N SER A 467 0.06 -16.97 44.78
CA SER A 467 -0.53 -18.19 44.27
C SER A 467 0.10 -18.43 42.91
N GLU A 468 0.89 -19.49 42.81
CA GLU A 468 1.24 -20.13 41.54
C GLU A 468 -0.06 -20.43 40.79
N HIS A 469 -0.37 -19.67 39.73
CA HIS A 469 -1.32 -20.05 38.71
C HIS A 469 -0.65 -19.91 37.34
N THR A 470 -0.19 -21.05 36.87
CA THR A 470 -0.05 -21.44 35.48
C THR A 470 -1.29 -21.03 34.68
N ALA A 471 -1.24 -19.86 34.04
CA ALA A 471 -2.08 -19.51 32.91
C ALA A 471 -1.14 -19.24 31.73
N SER A 472 -1.09 -20.18 30.80
CA SER A 472 -0.47 -20.00 29.49
C SER A 472 -1.22 -18.90 28.74
N GLU A 473 -0.85 -17.64 28.96
CA GLU A 473 -1.22 -16.57 28.04
C GLU A 473 -0.66 -16.95 26.67
N GLN A 474 -1.56 -17.15 25.72
CA GLN A 474 -1.22 -17.64 24.40
C GLN A 474 -0.56 -16.50 23.63
N TYR A 475 0.76 -16.29 23.82
CA TYR A 475 1.53 -15.25 23.14
C TYR A 475 1.29 -15.31 21.63
N PHE A 476 1.12 -14.17 20.96
CA PHE A 476 0.97 -14.13 19.50
C PHE A 476 2.25 -14.66 18.83
N SER A 477 2.13 -15.62 17.90
CA SER A 477 3.26 -16.20 17.18
C SER A 477 3.64 -15.34 15.98
N LEU A 478 4.91 -14.93 15.86
CA LEU A 478 5.44 -14.22 14.70
C LEU A 478 6.60 -15.03 14.12
N VAL A 479 6.46 -15.43 12.85
CA VAL A 479 7.49 -16.17 12.10
C VAL A 479 7.72 -15.50 10.74
N LEU A 480 8.99 -15.22 10.43
CA LEU A 480 9.49 -14.79 9.12
C LEU A 480 10.72 -15.62 8.80
N ASN A 481 10.73 -16.41 7.73
CA ASN A 481 11.91 -17.24 7.44
C ASN A 481 13.02 -16.43 6.77
N GLU A 482 12.68 -15.55 5.83
CA GLU A 482 13.65 -14.81 5.04
C GLU A 482 13.13 -13.44 4.61
N PHE A 483 13.98 -12.42 4.74
CA PHE A 483 13.88 -11.14 4.08
C PHE A 483 15.09 -10.98 3.17
N ALA A 484 14.88 -10.57 1.91
CA ALA A 484 15.96 -10.40 0.95
C ALA A 484 15.70 -9.25 -0.04
N LEU A 485 16.78 -8.55 -0.37
CA LEU A 485 16.87 -7.64 -1.50
C LEU A 485 17.26 -8.44 -2.75
N GLU A 486 16.47 -8.35 -3.82
CA GLU A 486 16.62 -9.12 -5.05
C GLU A 486 17.52 -8.44 -6.10
N GLN A 487 17.66 -7.11 -6.03
CA GLN A 487 18.40 -6.29 -7.00
C GLN A 487 19.15 -5.15 -6.31
N ASP A 488 20.20 -4.64 -6.95
CA ASP A 488 20.95 -3.49 -6.44
C ASP A 488 20.02 -2.27 -6.24
N SER A 489 20.15 -1.61 -5.08
CA SER A 489 19.34 -0.46 -4.69
C SER A 489 20.18 0.78 -4.50
N HIS A 490 19.65 1.95 -4.83
CA HIS A 490 20.36 3.22 -4.77
C HIS A 490 19.86 4.11 -3.65
N ILE A 491 20.78 4.74 -2.92
CA ILE A 491 20.45 5.80 -1.95
C ILE A 491 21.29 7.01 -2.30
N ARG A 492 20.65 8.09 -2.75
CA ARG A 492 21.28 9.38 -2.98
C ARG A 492 20.89 10.34 -1.88
N PHE A 493 21.89 10.93 -1.25
CA PHE A 493 21.72 11.98 -0.26
C PHE A 493 22.48 13.22 -0.71
N ILE A 494 21.79 14.36 -0.76
CA ILE A 494 22.35 15.67 -1.08
C ILE A 494 21.98 16.62 0.05
N ASP A 495 22.97 17.28 0.64
CA ASP A 495 22.76 18.33 1.63
C ASP A 495 23.36 19.64 1.14
N ARG A 496 22.49 20.59 0.79
CA ARG A 496 22.86 21.93 0.31
C ARG A 496 22.94 22.95 1.44
N SER A 497 22.70 22.56 2.70
CA SER A 497 22.84 23.43 3.87
C SER A 497 24.29 23.65 4.30
N VAL A 498 25.22 22.80 3.82
CA VAL A 498 26.66 22.92 4.04
C VAL A 498 27.40 23.32 2.77
N THR A 499 28.59 23.92 2.91
CA THR A 499 29.41 24.38 1.78
C THR A 499 30.80 23.72 1.81
N PRO A 500 31.23 23.03 0.73
CA PRO A 500 30.45 22.68 -0.46
C PRO A 500 29.29 21.73 -0.12
N ALA A 501 28.27 21.68 -0.99
CA ALA A 501 27.12 20.79 -0.80
C ALA A 501 27.60 19.34 -0.66
N TYR A 502 27.20 18.68 0.43
CA TYR A 502 27.57 17.31 0.69
C TYR A 502 26.74 16.39 -0.20
N LYS A 503 27.41 15.45 -0.88
CA LYS A 503 26.77 14.48 -1.77
C LYS A 503 27.28 13.10 -1.43
N ARG A 504 26.36 12.14 -1.37
CA ARG A 504 26.68 10.77 -1.06
C ARG A 504 25.73 9.84 -1.79
N ASP A 505 26.30 8.96 -2.60
CA ASP A 505 25.59 7.88 -3.26
C ASP A 505 25.96 6.56 -2.57
N PHE A 506 24.97 5.72 -2.31
CA PHE A 506 25.15 4.33 -1.88
C PHE A 506 24.49 3.40 -2.88
N ILE A 507 25.12 2.26 -3.09
CA ILE A 507 24.56 1.13 -3.82
C ILE A 507 24.55 -0.05 -2.86
N ILE A 508 23.36 -0.50 -2.50
CA ILE A 508 23.16 -1.69 -1.67
C ILE A 508 23.06 -2.89 -2.61
N SER A 509 24.04 -3.79 -2.58
CA SER A 509 24.07 -4.99 -3.42
C SER A 509 23.63 -6.25 -2.69
N THR A 510 23.58 -6.21 -1.35
CA THR A 510 23.04 -7.29 -0.54
C THR A 510 22.38 -6.70 0.69
N LEU A 511 21.15 -7.09 0.94
CA LEU A 511 20.47 -6.84 2.20
C LEU A 511 19.59 -8.07 2.47
N SER A 512 19.86 -8.78 3.55
CA SER A 512 19.10 -9.96 3.93
C SER A 512 19.00 -10.09 5.43
N ALA A 513 17.89 -10.62 5.92
CA ALA A 513 17.71 -10.94 7.33
C ALA A 513 16.82 -12.17 7.53
N GLY A 514 17.06 -12.94 8.58
CA GLY A 514 16.19 -14.07 8.94
C GLY A 514 16.97 -15.30 9.43
N PRO A 515 16.27 -16.30 9.96
CA PRO A 515 14.85 -16.30 10.30
C PRO A 515 14.55 -15.50 11.58
N VAL A 516 13.34 -14.95 11.70
CA VAL A 516 12.78 -14.31 12.90
C VAL A 516 11.66 -15.19 13.44
N ASN A 517 11.77 -15.67 14.67
CA ASN A 517 10.73 -16.50 15.28
C ASN A 517 10.63 -16.26 16.80
N ASN A 518 9.55 -15.60 17.24
CA ASN A 518 9.37 -15.29 18.66
C ASN A 518 8.99 -16.50 19.54
N ARG A 519 8.65 -17.65 18.93
CA ARG A 519 8.47 -18.93 19.64
C ARG A 519 9.78 -19.68 19.85
N GLN A 520 10.85 -19.25 19.20
CA GLN A 520 12.19 -19.81 19.34
C GLN A 520 13.17 -18.70 19.74
N PRO A 521 13.13 -18.19 20.99
CA PRO A 521 13.99 -17.09 21.44
C PRO A 521 15.49 -17.26 21.18
N GLU A 522 15.97 -18.51 21.16
CA GLU A 522 17.38 -18.85 20.95
C GLU A 522 17.84 -18.80 19.49
N ILE A 523 16.91 -18.68 18.53
CA ILE A 523 17.24 -18.64 17.11
C ILE A 523 18.08 -17.42 16.79
N LYS A 524 19.14 -17.61 15.99
CA LYS A 524 19.96 -16.52 15.48
C LYS A 524 19.31 -15.97 14.22
N THR A 525 18.75 -14.76 14.31
CA THR A 525 18.33 -13.97 13.16
C THR A 525 19.58 -13.42 12.50
N ALA A 526 20.13 -14.13 11.50
CA ALA A 526 21.29 -13.64 10.77
C ALA A 526 20.89 -12.44 9.91
N PHE A 527 21.82 -11.50 9.71
CA PHE A 527 21.65 -10.43 8.74
C PHE A 527 22.95 -10.17 7.98
N ALA A 528 22.82 -9.63 6.77
CA ALA A 528 23.93 -9.19 5.94
C ALA A 528 23.53 -7.91 5.19
N LEU A 529 24.46 -6.95 5.13
CA LEU A 529 24.34 -5.70 4.41
C LEU A 529 25.67 -5.42 3.70
N LYS A 530 25.64 -5.42 2.37
CA LYS A 530 26.82 -5.18 1.54
C LYS A 530 26.53 -4.16 0.47
N GLY A 531 27.56 -3.43 0.09
CA GLY A 531 27.46 -2.47 -0.98
C GLY A 531 28.66 -1.56 -1.10
N LYS A 532 28.47 -0.49 -1.85
CA LYS A 532 29.47 0.55 -2.07
C LYS A 532 28.90 1.93 -1.82
N SER A 533 29.77 2.86 -1.52
CA SER A 533 29.48 4.28 -1.43
C SER A 533 30.37 5.04 -2.39
N ASN A 534 29.75 5.91 -3.19
CA ASN A 534 30.39 6.59 -4.31
C ASN A 534 31.13 5.55 -5.21
N GLU A 535 32.34 5.87 -5.68
CA GLU A 535 33.09 5.02 -6.62
C GLU A 535 33.83 3.86 -5.95
N TYR A 536 34.58 4.14 -4.87
CA TYR A 536 35.56 3.20 -4.30
C TYR A 536 35.23 2.69 -2.89
N ALA A 537 34.47 3.44 -2.10
CA ALA A 537 34.23 3.05 -0.71
C ALA A 537 33.30 1.83 -0.67
N LYS A 538 33.61 0.85 0.17
CA LYS A 538 32.86 -0.41 0.29
C LYS A 538 32.43 -0.64 1.72
N PHE A 539 31.29 -1.29 1.91
CA PHE A 539 30.86 -1.75 3.23
C PHE A 539 30.38 -3.19 3.15
N ASP A 540 30.72 -3.96 4.18
CA ASP A 540 30.29 -5.34 4.36
C ASP A 540 30.04 -5.53 5.85
N LEU A 541 28.77 -5.64 6.22
CA LEU A 541 28.32 -5.80 7.59
C LEU A 541 27.51 -7.09 7.66
N SER A 542 27.81 -7.93 8.64
CA SER A 542 27.08 -9.17 8.87
C SER A 542 27.07 -9.51 10.35
N GLY A 543 26.06 -10.26 10.75
CA GLY A 543 25.89 -10.56 12.16
C GLY A 543 24.66 -11.38 12.43
N TYR A 544 24.28 -11.43 13.70
CA TYR A 544 23.03 -12.03 14.10
C TYR A 544 22.41 -11.34 15.30
N ALA A 545 21.10 -11.44 15.42
CA ALA A 545 20.35 -11.01 16.58
C ALA A 545 19.61 -12.19 17.23
N LYS A 546 19.35 -12.09 18.52
CA LYS A 546 18.42 -12.94 19.29
C LYS A 546 17.46 -12.01 20.06
N PRO A 547 16.51 -11.37 19.37
CA PRO A 547 15.74 -10.26 19.94
C PRO A 547 14.69 -10.70 20.96
N PHE A 548 14.33 -11.98 21.01
CA PHE A 548 13.26 -12.51 21.85
C PHE A 548 13.73 -13.22 23.12
N LEU A 549 15.04 -13.20 23.41
CA LEU A 549 15.56 -13.62 24.71
C LEU A 549 15.13 -12.64 25.80
N ALA A 550 15.12 -13.10 27.06
CA ALA A 550 14.89 -12.21 28.21
C ALA A 550 15.92 -11.07 28.26
N GLU A 551 17.18 -11.38 27.92
CA GLU A 551 18.23 -10.42 27.61
C GLU A 551 18.58 -10.56 26.12
N PRO A 552 18.14 -9.62 25.26
CA PRO A 552 18.41 -9.66 23.83
C PRO A 552 19.91 -9.64 23.53
N VAL A 553 20.33 -10.40 22.52
CA VAL A 553 21.73 -10.43 22.08
C VAL A 553 21.84 -9.95 20.64
N TYR A 554 22.79 -9.07 20.36
CA TYR A 554 23.11 -8.59 19.02
C TYR A 554 24.61 -8.70 18.77
N ALA A 555 25.01 -9.41 17.73
CA ALA A 555 26.39 -9.50 17.30
C ALA A 555 26.49 -8.89 15.91
N VAL A 556 27.42 -7.95 15.73
CA VAL A 556 27.68 -7.26 14.46
C VAL A 556 29.17 -7.34 14.17
N SER A 557 29.52 -7.72 12.95
CA SER A 557 30.88 -7.78 12.47
C SER A 557 30.96 -7.18 11.08
N GLY A 558 32.08 -6.56 10.74
CA GLY A 558 32.29 -6.04 9.39
C GLY A 558 32.97 -4.70 9.39
N GLY A 559 32.66 -3.87 8.40
CA GLY A 559 33.33 -2.60 8.30
C GLY A 559 33.09 -1.81 7.04
N PHE A 560 33.72 -0.65 7.01
CA PHE A 560 33.79 0.24 5.86
C PHE A 560 35.23 0.33 5.40
N LYS A 561 35.44 0.42 4.10
CA LYS A 561 36.77 0.63 3.51
C LYS A 561 36.73 1.79 2.54
N GLU A 562 37.85 2.52 2.49
CA GLU A 562 38.15 3.60 1.58
C GLU A 562 37.16 4.77 1.64
N ILE A 563 36.59 5.07 2.82
CA ILE A 563 35.76 6.26 2.99
C ILE A 563 36.64 7.50 2.77
N SER A 564 36.31 8.30 1.76
CA SER A 564 37.01 9.57 1.50
C SER A 564 36.79 10.57 2.64
N LEU A 565 37.88 10.98 3.29
CA LEU A 565 37.89 11.98 4.36
C LEU A 565 37.60 13.41 3.87
N PRO A 566 38.14 13.87 2.72
CA PRO A 566 37.76 15.17 2.18
C PRO A 566 36.24 15.33 1.97
N GLY A 567 35.55 14.22 1.66
CA GLY A 567 34.11 14.22 1.47
C GLY A 567 33.30 14.59 2.72
N ILE A 568 33.83 14.39 3.94
CA ILE A 568 33.13 14.72 5.19
C ILE A 568 33.54 16.09 5.77
N SER A 569 34.51 16.79 5.16
CA SER A 569 34.98 18.11 5.60
C SER A 569 33.87 19.15 5.72
N ALA A 570 32.84 19.07 4.88
CA ALA A 570 31.69 20.01 4.89
C ALA A 570 30.96 20.08 6.25
N TYR A 571 31.01 19.01 7.06
CA TYR A 571 30.40 19.00 8.40
C TYR A 571 31.39 19.31 9.53
N ILE A 572 32.69 19.29 9.25
CA ILE A 572 33.76 19.46 10.25
C ILE A 572 34.30 20.89 10.22
N LYS A 573 34.26 21.55 9.06
CA LYS A 573 34.78 22.90 8.81
C LYS A 573 34.33 23.91 9.86
N ASP A 574 33.02 24.08 10.03
CA ASP A 574 32.48 25.10 10.94
C ASP A 574 32.76 24.77 12.42
N ALA A 575 32.75 23.48 12.77
CA ALA A 575 32.90 23.01 14.15
C ALA A 575 34.36 23.08 14.63
N LEU A 576 35.33 22.68 13.80
CA LEU A 576 36.73 22.57 14.18
C LEU A 576 37.62 23.67 13.58
N GLN A 577 37.14 24.43 12.60
CA GLN A 577 37.92 25.41 11.83
C GLN A 577 39.10 24.76 11.05
N TYR A 578 38.98 23.46 10.77
CA TYR A 578 39.90 22.70 9.91
C TYR A 578 39.13 21.99 8.80
N GLU A 579 39.82 21.78 7.68
CA GLU A 579 39.38 20.91 6.59
C GLU A 579 40.29 19.69 6.49
N LEU A 580 39.70 18.52 6.24
CA LEU A 580 40.46 17.33 5.84
C LEU A 580 40.89 17.53 4.39
N GLN A 581 42.18 17.80 4.21
CA GLN A 581 42.78 18.05 2.91
C GLN A 581 42.96 16.75 2.13
N SER A 582 43.26 15.64 2.80
CA SER A 582 43.38 14.33 2.14
C SER A 582 43.13 13.19 3.11
N GLY A 583 42.99 11.99 2.54
CA GLY A 583 43.02 10.74 3.28
C GLY A 583 41.81 9.85 3.10
N GLN A 584 41.92 8.63 3.62
CA GLN A 584 40.88 7.62 3.61
C GLN A 584 40.71 7.01 5.00
N LEU A 585 39.47 6.61 5.31
CA LEU A 585 39.12 5.88 6.52
C LEU A 585 38.72 4.45 6.16
N ASP A 586 39.39 3.49 6.81
CA ASP A 586 38.91 2.13 6.99
C ASP A 586 38.48 1.93 8.44
N LEU A 587 37.34 1.28 8.61
CA LEU A 587 36.75 0.94 9.89
C LEU A 587 36.46 -0.54 9.88
N ALA A 588 37.06 -1.31 10.79
CA ALA A 588 36.61 -2.66 11.11
C ALA A 588 35.97 -2.66 12.50
N LEU A 589 34.86 -3.38 12.65
CA LEU A 589 34.11 -3.46 13.89
C LEU A 589 33.70 -4.90 14.18
N GLU A 590 33.86 -5.30 15.44
CA GLU A 590 33.26 -6.51 16.01
C GLU A 590 32.62 -6.15 17.34
N LEU A 591 31.29 -6.17 17.38
CA LEU A 591 30.48 -5.72 18.51
C LEU A 591 29.55 -6.84 18.95
N ASN A 592 29.47 -7.07 20.26
CA ASN A 592 28.46 -7.90 20.90
C ASN A 592 27.72 -7.07 21.95
N LEU A 593 26.41 -6.97 21.84
CA LEU A 593 25.53 -6.33 22.80
C LEU A 593 24.68 -7.42 23.46
N THR A 594 24.72 -7.53 24.80
CA THR A 594 23.87 -8.42 25.59
C THR A 594 23.05 -7.58 26.56
N GLY A 595 21.74 -7.50 26.34
CA GLY A 595 20.88 -6.54 27.04
C GLY A 595 21.34 -5.10 26.76
N GLU A 596 21.88 -4.46 27.79
CA GLU A 596 22.44 -3.10 27.70
C GLU A 596 23.97 -3.08 27.71
N GLU A 597 24.64 -4.21 27.92
CA GLU A 597 26.10 -4.27 28.00
C GLU A 597 26.69 -4.55 26.62
N ILE A 598 27.46 -3.59 26.10
CA ILE A 598 28.26 -3.76 24.88
C ILE A 598 29.67 -4.23 25.23
N ASP A 599 30.19 -5.14 24.43
CA ASP A 599 31.57 -5.60 24.45
C ASP A 599 32.04 -5.82 23.00
N GLY A 600 33.18 -5.23 22.64
CA GLY A 600 33.66 -5.25 21.28
C GLY A 600 34.95 -4.47 21.07
N HIS A 601 35.41 -4.48 19.84
CA HIS A 601 36.56 -3.73 19.40
C HIS A 601 36.28 -3.07 18.05
N THR A 602 36.94 -1.94 17.84
CA THR A 602 36.90 -1.22 16.58
C THR A 602 38.31 -0.84 16.20
N ASP A 603 38.71 -1.24 14.99
CA ASP A 603 39.98 -0.86 14.38
C ASP A 603 39.72 0.28 13.39
N ILE A 604 40.36 1.41 13.64
CA ILE A 604 40.28 2.60 12.80
C ILE A 604 41.63 2.79 12.12
N LEU A 605 41.65 2.77 10.79
CA LEU A 605 42.82 3.06 10.00
C LEU A 605 42.57 4.31 9.14
N LEU A 606 43.29 5.39 9.43
CA LEU A 606 43.30 6.62 8.65
C LEU A 606 44.57 6.63 7.79
N ARG A 607 44.43 6.53 6.47
CA ARG A 607 45.56 6.58 5.52
C ARG A 607 45.77 7.98 4.99
N GLY A 608 47.01 8.48 5.05
CA GLY A 608 47.43 9.76 4.47
C GLY A 608 46.54 10.93 4.86
N VAL A 609 46.09 10.98 6.11
CA VAL A 609 45.21 12.05 6.60
C VAL A 609 46.01 13.34 6.77
N GLU A 610 45.61 14.40 6.08
CA GLU A 610 46.18 15.73 6.24
C GLU A 610 45.08 16.75 6.52
N LEU A 611 45.41 17.73 7.35
CA LEU A 611 44.51 18.79 7.80
C LEU A 611 45.06 20.15 7.39
N THR A 612 44.18 21.00 6.87
CA THR A 612 44.48 22.40 6.56
C THR A 612 43.48 23.33 7.25
N SER A 613 43.80 24.61 7.32
CA SER A 613 42.89 25.63 7.84
C SER A 613 41.71 25.82 6.89
N ALA A 614 40.52 26.06 7.44
CA ALA A 614 39.26 26.16 6.71
C ALA A 614 39.18 27.23 5.58
N ASP A 615 40.06 28.24 5.60
CA ASP A 615 40.08 29.34 4.62
C ASP A 615 41.33 29.34 3.70
N ASP A 616 42.18 28.32 3.81
CA ASP A 616 43.46 28.23 3.07
C ASP A 616 43.28 27.49 1.73
N HIS A 617 42.59 28.13 0.77
CA HIS A 617 42.40 27.61 -0.59
C HIS A 617 43.53 27.97 -1.56
N GLN A 618 44.52 28.75 -1.11
CA GLN A 618 45.65 29.20 -1.91
C GLN A 618 46.93 28.58 -1.39
N VAL A 619 47.80 28.11 -2.28
CA VAL A 619 49.04 27.38 -1.95
C VAL A 619 50.03 28.18 -1.07
N ASP A 620 49.80 29.47 -0.83
CA ASP A 620 50.73 30.39 -0.15
C ASP A 620 50.09 31.25 0.98
N SER A 621 48.88 30.93 1.46
CA SER A 621 48.18 31.78 2.46
C SER A 621 48.57 31.45 3.92
N LEU A 622 49.85 31.64 4.24
CA LEU A 622 50.41 31.53 5.60
C LEU A 622 49.94 32.62 6.61
N LYS A 623 48.85 33.33 6.32
CA LYS A 623 48.33 34.44 7.13
C LYS A 623 47.10 34.01 7.92
N ASP A 624 47.33 33.29 9.03
CA ASP A 624 46.61 33.40 10.32
C ASP A 624 46.86 32.15 11.17
N GLN A 625 48.06 32.11 11.76
CA GLN A 625 48.52 30.97 12.57
C GLN A 625 47.96 31.03 13.99
N THR A 626 46.82 30.38 14.20
CA THR A 626 46.39 29.89 15.53
C THR A 626 46.05 28.38 15.55
N ALA A 627 46.10 27.70 14.40
CA ALA A 627 45.66 26.32 14.19
C ALA A 627 46.80 25.25 14.30
N ILE A 628 47.87 25.52 15.04
CA ILE A 628 49.01 24.59 15.17
C ILE A 628 48.79 23.39 16.14
N PRO A 629 47.83 23.36 17.09
CA PRO A 629 47.73 22.22 18.04
C PRO A 629 47.36 20.86 17.43
N PHE A 630 46.47 20.84 16.42
CA PHE A 630 45.87 19.59 15.95
C PHE A 630 46.72 18.83 14.93
N ASN A 631 47.37 19.56 14.00
CA ASN A 631 48.27 18.96 13.00
C ASN A 631 49.50 18.31 13.66
N VAL A 632 50.02 18.93 14.73
CA VAL A 632 51.13 18.36 15.51
C VAL A 632 50.66 17.10 16.24
N ALA A 633 49.49 17.12 16.88
CA ALA A 633 48.93 15.95 17.56
C ALA A 633 48.66 14.79 16.59
N LEU A 634 48.11 15.08 15.41
CA LEU A 634 47.88 14.09 14.35
C LEU A 634 49.20 13.51 13.84
N GLY A 635 50.22 14.35 13.62
CA GLY A 635 51.55 13.91 13.20
C GLY A 635 52.25 12.98 14.21
N MET A 636 51.98 13.13 15.51
CA MET A 636 52.51 12.23 16.55
C MET A 636 51.84 10.85 16.55
N LEU A 637 50.67 10.71 15.93
CA LEU A 637 49.94 9.44 15.81
C LEU A 637 50.23 8.72 14.49
N LYS A 638 50.91 9.38 13.54
CA LYS A 638 51.28 8.79 12.25
C LYS A 638 52.45 7.82 12.39
N ASP A 639 52.37 6.70 11.68
CA ASP A 639 53.49 5.76 11.48
C ASP A 639 54.48 6.28 10.42
N SER A 640 55.48 5.47 10.07
CA SER A 640 56.48 5.79 9.04
C SER A 640 55.90 5.99 7.63
N ASP A 641 54.73 5.39 7.38
CA ASP A 641 54.01 5.42 6.10
C ASP A 641 52.92 6.50 6.08
N GLY A 642 52.77 7.26 7.17
CA GLY A 642 51.82 8.36 7.28
C GLY A 642 50.40 7.94 7.68
N ASN A 643 50.20 6.69 8.12
CA ASN A 643 48.90 6.19 8.57
C ASN A 643 48.71 6.37 10.08
N VAL A 644 47.47 6.51 10.51
CA VAL A 644 47.08 6.49 11.93
C VAL A 644 46.21 5.27 12.16
N GLU A 645 46.71 4.32 12.97
CA GLU A 645 45.99 3.11 13.36
C GLU A 645 45.59 3.20 14.84
N LEU A 646 44.30 3.02 15.11
CA LEU A 646 43.72 3.10 16.45
C LEU A 646 42.87 1.85 16.71
N ASP A 647 43.34 1.01 17.62
CA ASP A 647 42.56 -0.06 18.24
C ASP A 647 41.88 0.50 19.49
N ILE A 648 40.55 0.48 19.49
CA ILE A 648 39.72 1.04 20.56
C ILE A 648 38.78 -0.06 21.08
N PRO A 649 38.98 -0.53 22.33
CA PRO A 649 38.00 -1.39 22.97
C PRO A 649 36.72 -0.60 23.25
N LEU A 650 35.58 -1.17 22.87
CA LEU A 650 34.25 -0.63 23.11
C LEU A 650 33.54 -1.52 24.12
N SER A 651 33.58 -1.13 25.39
CA SER A 651 32.95 -1.86 26.48
C SER A 651 32.17 -0.91 27.40
N GLY A 652 30.96 -1.30 27.80
CA GLY A 652 30.18 -0.58 28.81
C GLY A 652 28.67 -0.72 28.63
N ASN A 653 27.91 -0.01 29.46
CA ASN A 653 26.45 0.00 29.38
C ASN A 653 25.97 1.08 28.39
N ILE A 654 25.14 0.71 27.41
CA ILE A 654 24.65 1.63 26.36
C ILE A 654 23.63 2.65 26.87
N SER A 655 23.02 2.41 28.03
CA SER A 655 22.07 3.30 28.68
C SER A 655 22.75 4.35 29.55
N ASP A 656 24.07 4.27 29.75
CA ASP A 656 24.84 5.27 30.49
C ASP A 656 25.00 6.56 29.65
N PRO A 657 24.69 7.76 30.18
CA PRO A 657 24.89 9.04 29.47
C PRO A 657 26.33 9.31 29.03
N SER A 658 27.31 8.62 29.65
CA SER A 658 28.71 8.68 29.25
C SER A 658 29.05 7.77 28.06
N PHE A 659 28.17 6.81 27.74
CA PHE A 659 28.26 5.98 26.54
C PHE A 659 27.73 6.75 25.33
N GLY A 660 28.61 7.08 24.39
CA GLY A 660 28.29 7.90 23.22
C GLY A 660 29.52 8.57 22.62
N PHE A 661 29.30 9.55 21.74
CA PHE A 661 30.38 10.25 21.03
C PHE A 661 31.40 10.93 21.96
N SER A 662 30.95 11.49 23.09
CA SER A 662 31.82 12.10 24.11
C SER A 662 32.71 11.08 24.81
N GLY A 663 32.17 9.90 25.15
CA GLY A 663 32.92 8.78 25.72
C GLY A 663 33.94 8.23 24.72
N PHE A 664 33.54 8.05 23.46
CA PHE A 664 34.44 7.67 22.37
C PHE A 664 35.59 8.67 22.20
N LEU A 665 35.30 9.97 22.17
CA LEU A 665 36.32 11.01 22.09
C LEU A 665 37.27 10.99 23.30
N THR A 666 36.75 10.65 24.48
CA THR A 666 37.57 10.50 25.70
C THR A 666 38.50 9.28 25.62
N LEU A 667 38.02 8.15 25.08
CA LEU A 667 38.84 6.97 24.83
C LEU A 667 39.95 7.25 23.80
N LEU A 668 39.59 7.91 22.70
CA LEU A 668 40.53 8.37 21.67
C LEU A 668 41.63 9.26 22.25
N THR A 669 41.26 10.30 23.00
CA THR A 669 42.21 11.25 23.60
C THR A 669 43.10 10.56 24.63
N LYS A 670 42.56 9.65 25.45
CA LYS A 670 43.35 8.83 26.39
C LYS A 670 44.38 7.98 25.66
N GLN A 671 43.98 7.29 24.59
CA GLN A 671 44.86 6.43 23.80
C GLN A 671 45.96 7.25 23.11
N ALA A 672 45.61 8.40 22.53
CA ALA A 672 46.54 9.33 21.93
C ALA A 672 47.59 9.84 22.95
N VAL A 673 47.15 10.26 24.14
CA VAL A 673 48.06 10.72 25.22
C VAL A 673 48.96 9.60 25.70
N MET A 674 48.45 8.38 25.87
CA MET A 674 49.27 7.22 26.28
C MET A 674 50.33 6.87 25.23
N SER A 675 49.96 6.87 23.95
CA SER A 675 50.89 6.62 22.84
C SER A 675 52.01 7.67 22.79
N ALA A 676 51.65 8.96 22.79
CA ALA A 676 52.61 10.06 22.79
C ALA A 676 53.54 10.04 24.02
N THR A 677 53.00 9.70 25.20
CA THR A 677 53.78 9.62 26.45
C THR A 677 54.74 8.43 26.42
N ARG A 678 54.33 7.28 25.88
CA ARG A 678 55.21 6.10 25.73
C ARG A 678 56.40 6.42 24.84
N GLU A 679 56.18 7.05 23.70
CA GLU A 679 57.25 7.43 22.78
C GLU A 679 58.19 8.45 23.42
N TYR A 680 57.64 9.50 24.04
CA TYR A 680 58.44 10.47 24.79
C TYR A 680 59.25 9.83 25.92
N LEU A 681 58.70 8.87 26.66
CA LEU A 681 59.41 8.17 27.73
C LEU A 681 60.52 7.24 27.20
N MET A 682 60.26 6.51 26.12
CA MET A 682 61.25 5.63 25.47
C MET A 682 62.41 6.45 24.90
N THR A 683 62.13 7.62 24.31
CA THR A 683 63.14 8.51 23.74
C THR A 683 63.89 9.34 24.80
N THR A 684 63.25 9.71 25.90
CA THR A 684 63.83 10.63 26.91
C THR A 684 64.54 9.91 28.06
N PHE A 685 64.05 8.74 28.51
CA PHE A 685 64.50 8.12 29.77
C PHE A 685 65.35 6.85 29.64
N VAL A 686 65.68 6.39 28.43
CA VAL A 686 66.66 5.29 28.22
C VAL A 686 68.06 5.87 28.01
N PRO A 687 68.92 6.00 29.04
CA PRO A 687 70.10 6.87 28.98
C PRO A 687 71.32 6.25 28.28
N TYR A 688 71.17 5.07 27.67
CA TYR A 688 72.30 4.28 27.15
C TYR A 688 72.12 3.73 25.72
N ALA A 689 71.11 4.16 24.97
CA ALA A 689 70.98 3.82 23.54
C ALA A 689 71.82 4.75 22.62
N ASN A 690 73.02 5.16 23.07
CA ASN A 690 73.88 6.12 22.37
C ASN A 690 74.91 5.48 21.41
N VAL A 691 74.73 4.23 20.99
CA VAL A 691 75.59 3.62 19.96
C VAL A 691 74.84 2.67 19.02
N VAL A 692 73.63 3.00 18.55
CA VAL A 692 73.05 2.42 17.29
C VAL A 692 72.06 3.41 16.61
N SER A 693 72.25 4.73 16.71
CA SER A 693 71.27 5.69 16.18
C SER A 693 71.77 6.59 15.03
N ILE A 694 73.00 6.39 14.54
CA ILE A 694 73.55 7.19 13.41
C ILE A 694 73.43 6.44 12.06
N THR A 695 72.52 5.49 11.94
CA THR A 695 72.30 4.77 10.66
C THR A 695 70.84 4.51 10.32
N LEU A 696 69.88 4.95 11.14
CA LEU A 696 68.45 4.69 10.90
C LEU A 696 67.64 5.94 10.49
N SER A 697 68.02 7.15 10.89
CA SER A 697 67.22 8.35 10.60
C SER A 697 67.58 9.11 9.31
N ALA A 698 68.63 8.72 8.60
CA ALA A 698 69.02 9.35 7.32
C ALA A 698 68.76 8.46 6.09
N GLY A 699 68.53 7.15 6.26
CA GLY A 699 68.29 6.22 5.15
C GLY A 699 66.84 6.21 4.66
N GLU A 700 65.87 6.31 5.57
CA GLU A 700 64.45 6.21 5.22
C GLU A 700 63.90 7.46 4.53
N TYR A 701 64.38 8.66 4.89
CA TYR A 701 64.01 9.90 4.19
C TYR A 701 64.71 10.09 2.83
N LEU A 702 65.84 9.43 2.58
CA LEU A 702 66.57 9.50 1.29
C LEU A 702 66.05 8.48 0.25
N LEU A 703 65.17 7.56 0.65
CA LEU A 703 64.64 6.48 -0.22
C LEU A 703 63.15 6.61 -0.53
N LYS A 704 62.49 7.71 -0.13
CA LYS A 704 61.09 7.98 -0.54
C LYS A 704 61.02 8.20 -2.05
N VAL A 705 60.11 7.46 -2.68
CA VAL A 705 59.87 7.53 -4.12
C VAL A 705 59.28 8.90 -4.46
N ARG A 706 59.98 9.68 -5.27
CA ARG A 706 59.47 10.98 -5.75
C ARG A 706 58.92 10.83 -7.14
N PHE A 707 57.70 11.28 -7.33
CA PHE A 707 57.06 11.39 -8.63
C PHE A 707 57.16 12.84 -9.12
N ASN A 708 57.37 13.01 -10.43
CA ASN A 708 57.26 14.34 -11.04
C ASN A 708 55.79 14.72 -11.17
N ASP A 709 55.51 16.02 -11.21
CA ASP A 709 54.16 16.52 -11.48
C ASP A 709 53.70 16.14 -12.90
N LEU A 710 52.43 15.78 -13.03
CA LEU A 710 51.78 15.56 -14.33
C LEU A 710 51.21 16.88 -14.82
N LEU A 711 51.89 17.51 -15.78
CA LEU A 711 51.42 18.75 -16.40
C LEU A 711 50.21 18.49 -17.31
N LEU A 712 49.22 19.38 -17.22
CA LEU A 712 47.96 19.32 -17.94
C LEU A 712 47.72 20.58 -18.76
N SER A 713 46.96 20.45 -19.85
CA SER A 713 46.52 21.61 -20.63
C SER A 713 45.39 22.36 -19.92
N PRO A 714 45.34 23.70 -19.98
CA PRO A 714 44.28 24.49 -19.36
C PRO A 714 42.88 24.08 -19.83
N GLY A 715 41.96 23.93 -18.88
CA GLY A 715 40.53 23.63 -19.10
C GLY A 715 40.23 22.18 -19.49
N VAL A 716 41.26 21.33 -19.63
CA VAL A 716 41.09 19.92 -20.03
C VAL A 716 41.19 19.02 -18.79
N SER A 717 40.31 18.01 -18.72
CA SER A 717 40.33 16.97 -17.68
C SER A 717 40.77 15.58 -18.18
N ASP A 718 40.88 15.41 -19.51
CA ASP A 718 41.38 14.19 -20.14
C ASP A 718 42.89 14.22 -20.36
N PHE A 719 43.50 13.03 -20.43
CA PHE A 719 44.93 12.89 -20.71
C PHE A 719 45.20 12.92 -22.21
N ALA A 720 46.15 13.77 -22.63
CA ALA A 720 46.62 13.81 -24.01
C ALA A 720 47.55 12.62 -24.30
N GLN A 721 47.86 12.40 -25.59
CA GLN A 721 48.76 11.32 -26.01
C GLN A 721 50.16 11.44 -25.39
N ASP A 722 50.61 12.67 -25.10
CA ASP A 722 51.90 12.96 -24.46
C ASP A 722 51.93 12.57 -22.97
N ASN A 723 50.77 12.46 -22.31
CA ASN A 723 50.69 12.04 -20.91
C ASN A 723 50.86 10.51 -20.74
N ILE A 724 50.67 9.71 -21.80
CA ILE A 724 50.71 8.24 -21.73
C ILE A 724 52.05 7.72 -21.23
N ALA A 725 53.17 8.34 -21.61
CA ALA A 725 54.49 7.94 -21.14
C ALA A 725 54.61 8.05 -19.61
N PHE A 726 54.13 9.16 -19.04
CA PHE A 726 54.09 9.35 -17.60
C PHE A 726 53.19 8.32 -16.92
N LEU A 727 51.98 8.08 -17.45
CA LEU A 727 51.03 7.11 -16.88
C LEU A 727 51.64 5.70 -16.81
N ASN A 728 52.36 5.28 -17.85
CA ASN A 728 53.04 3.99 -17.90
C ASN A 728 54.24 3.90 -16.93
N GLU A 729 55.01 4.97 -16.78
CA GLU A 729 56.13 5.01 -15.81
C GLU A 729 55.61 5.00 -14.37
N PHE A 730 54.56 5.78 -14.10
CA PHE A 730 53.89 5.82 -12.80
C PHE A 730 53.33 4.44 -12.43
N SER A 731 52.60 3.79 -13.34
CA SER A 731 52.01 2.48 -13.10
C SER A 731 53.07 1.39 -12.91
N ALA A 732 54.14 1.39 -13.71
CA ALA A 732 55.26 0.46 -13.55
C ALA A 732 55.92 0.60 -12.18
N LEU A 733 56.11 1.84 -11.72
CA LEU A 733 56.71 2.12 -10.41
C LEU A 733 55.79 1.70 -9.25
N MET A 734 54.48 1.97 -9.37
CA MET A 734 53.49 1.53 -8.37
C MET A 734 53.39 -0.01 -8.29
N LYS A 735 53.60 -0.72 -9.41
CA LYS A 735 53.67 -2.19 -9.46
C LYS A 735 54.95 -2.75 -8.85
N ASP A 736 56.09 -2.07 -9.03
CA ASP A 736 57.38 -2.45 -8.43
C ASP A 736 57.40 -2.22 -6.91
N LYS A 737 56.64 -1.23 -6.44
CA LYS A 737 56.57 -0.80 -5.03
C LYS A 737 55.18 -1.04 -4.45
N PRO A 738 54.79 -2.28 -4.11
CA PRO A 738 53.42 -2.62 -3.73
C PRO A 738 52.92 -1.91 -2.47
N GLU A 739 53.81 -1.53 -1.55
CA GLU A 739 53.47 -0.88 -0.28
C GLU A 739 53.36 0.66 -0.39
N THR A 740 53.79 1.27 -1.50
CA THR A 740 53.81 2.74 -1.61
C THR A 740 52.39 3.28 -1.80
N GLN A 741 51.98 4.16 -0.89
CA GLN A 741 50.78 4.99 -1.04
C GLN A 741 51.16 6.34 -1.67
N VAL A 742 50.28 6.91 -2.48
CA VAL A 742 50.49 8.19 -3.14
C VAL A 742 49.26 9.07 -2.98
N THR A 743 49.45 10.26 -2.42
CA THR A 743 48.45 11.32 -2.39
C THR A 743 48.52 12.14 -3.68
N LEU A 744 47.38 12.26 -4.34
CA LEU A 744 47.16 12.93 -5.62
C LEU A 744 46.48 14.28 -5.36
N CYS A 745 47.11 15.37 -5.79
CA CYS A 745 46.57 16.72 -5.65
C CYS A 745 46.49 17.44 -6.99
N ALA A 746 45.29 17.82 -7.40
CA ALA A 746 45.11 18.63 -8.59
C ALA A 746 45.25 20.12 -8.22
N VAL A 747 46.13 20.79 -8.95
CA VAL A 747 46.36 22.22 -8.86
C VAL A 747 45.83 22.86 -10.14
N ALA A 748 44.78 23.68 -10.00
CA ALA A 748 44.22 24.45 -11.08
C ALA A 748 44.77 25.88 -11.09
N THR A 749 44.72 26.53 -12.26
CA THR A 749 45.17 27.92 -12.42
C THR A 749 44.06 28.78 -13.03
N ALA A 750 44.20 30.10 -12.99
CA ALA A 750 43.23 31.01 -13.60
C ALA A 750 42.96 30.69 -15.10
N GLN A 751 43.95 30.17 -15.82
CA GLN A 751 43.81 29.77 -17.22
C GLN A 751 42.81 28.62 -17.43
N ASP A 752 42.57 27.77 -16.42
CA ASP A 752 41.65 26.63 -16.53
C ASP A 752 40.19 27.04 -16.78
N ILE A 753 39.84 28.28 -16.41
CA ILE A 753 38.52 28.88 -16.63
C ILE A 753 38.58 30.05 -17.63
N GLY A 754 39.68 30.17 -18.37
CA GLY A 754 39.84 31.20 -19.41
C GLY A 754 40.25 32.59 -18.91
N LEU A 755 40.66 32.71 -17.64
CA LEU A 755 41.20 33.96 -17.10
C LEU A 755 42.69 34.12 -17.45
N PRO A 756 43.21 35.37 -17.53
CA PRO A 756 44.61 35.63 -17.83
C PRO A 756 45.56 35.14 -16.74
N VAL A 757 46.83 34.95 -17.11
CA VAL A 757 47.92 34.65 -16.16
C VAL A 757 48.13 35.84 -15.22
N GLY A 758 48.30 35.57 -13.93
CA GLY A 758 48.53 36.61 -12.92
C GLY A 758 47.25 37.27 -12.38
N THR A 759 46.08 36.64 -12.55
CA THR A 759 44.87 37.01 -11.80
C THR A 759 45.14 36.89 -10.30
N GLU A 760 45.00 37.98 -9.54
CA GLU A 760 45.35 38.01 -8.11
C GLU A 760 44.23 37.50 -7.18
N GLU A 761 42.96 37.62 -7.60
CA GLU A 761 41.79 37.21 -6.82
C GLU A 761 40.77 36.48 -7.68
N LEU A 762 40.10 35.49 -7.10
CA LEU A 762 39.02 34.73 -7.72
C LEU A 762 37.73 34.89 -6.92
N THR A 763 36.60 34.94 -7.61
CA THR A 763 35.28 34.86 -7.00
C THR A 763 34.97 33.43 -6.53
N GLU A 764 34.03 33.27 -5.59
CA GLU A 764 33.60 31.94 -5.13
C GLU A 764 33.11 31.02 -6.26
N VAL A 765 32.44 31.58 -7.28
CA VAL A 765 31.94 30.83 -8.45
C VAL A 765 33.10 30.30 -9.30
N GLU A 766 34.15 31.09 -9.45
CA GLU A 766 35.36 30.72 -10.19
C GLU A 766 36.15 29.63 -9.44
N ILE A 767 36.33 29.79 -8.11
CA ILE A 767 36.95 28.77 -7.25
C ILE A 767 36.18 27.45 -7.34
N LYS A 768 34.84 27.50 -7.26
CA LYS A 768 34.00 26.31 -7.40
C LYS A 768 34.21 25.61 -8.74
N SER A 769 34.27 26.37 -9.83
CA SER A 769 34.48 25.83 -11.18
C SER A 769 35.86 25.15 -11.32
N LEU A 770 36.90 25.76 -10.76
CA LEU A 770 38.25 25.20 -10.72
C LEU A 770 38.33 23.93 -9.88
N ASN A 771 37.64 23.90 -8.73
CA ASN A 771 37.57 22.73 -7.86
C ASN A 771 36.84 21.55 -8.53
N GLU A 772 35.73 21.82 -9.22
CA GLU A 772 35.01 20.80 -9.99
C GLU A 772 35.87 20.20 -11.12
N LEU A 773 36.64 21.02 -11.85
CA LEU A 773 37.57 20.54 -12.87
C LEU A 773 38.71 19.71 -12.25
N SER A 774 39.26 20.16 -11.13
CA SER A 774 40.33 19.47 -10.42
C SER A 774 39.90 18.10 -9.89
N LEU A 775 38.69 18.00 -9.33
CA LEU A 775 38.11 16.71 -8.92
C LEU A 775 37.93 15.77 -10.12
N LYS A 776 37.48 16.28 -11.28
CA LYS A 776 37.40 15.47 -12.51
C LYS A 776 38.76 14.92 -12.92
N ARG A 777 39.82 15.75 -12.88
CA ARG A 777 41.21 15.32 -13.18
C ARG A 777 41.68 14.22 -12.24
N LEU A 778 41.47 14.40 -10.93
CA LEU A 778 41.85 13.41 -9.91
C LEU A 778 41.11 12.08 -10.08
N ASN A 779 39.79 12.14 -10.29
CA ASN A 779 38.98 10.95 -10.50
C ASN A 779 39.36 10.23 -11.80
N HIS A 780 39.57 10.96 -12.90
CA HIS A 780 40.03 10.35 -14.14
C HIS A 780 41.40 9.67 -13.95
N PHE A 781 42.37 10.34 -13.32
CA PHE A 781 43.68 9.74 -13.05
C PHE A 781 43.54 8.44 -12.25
N LYS A 782 42.79 8.49 -11.14
CA LYS A 782 42.57 7.33 -10.28
C LYS A 782 41.86 6.20 -11.01
N SER A 783 40.78 6.48 -11.72
CA SER A 783 40.03 5.47 -12.50
C SER A 783 40.91 4.83 -13.57
N TYR A 784 41.72 5.60 -14.30
CA TYR A 784 42.66 5.04 -15.27
C TYR A 784 43.66 4.09 -14.59
N MET A 785 44.24 4.50 -13.46
CA MET A 785 45.20 3.67 -12.73
C MET A 785 44.59 2.41 -12.14
N VAL A 786 43.35 2.49 -11.64
CA VAL A 786 42.66 1.34 -11.05
C VAL A 786 42.15 0.38 -12.12
N GLU A 787 41.45 0.88 -13.13
CA GLU A 787 40.76 0.05 -14.11
C GLU A 787 41.70 -0.49 -15.19
N GLN A 788 42.55 0.37 -15.76
CA GLN A 788 43.43 0.01 -16.88
C GLN A 788 44.74 -0.59 -16.38
N GLU A 789 45.34 0.03 -15.35
CA GLU A 789 46.64 -0.37 -14.84
C GLU A 789 46.58 -1.35 -13.66
N GLN A 790 45.40 -1.65 -13.11
CA GLN A 790 45.20 -2.61 -12.02
C GLN A 790 45.96 -2.22 -10.73
N ILE A 791 46.11 -0.93 -10.48
CA ILE A 791 46.64 -0.42 -9.19
C ILE A 791 45.51 -0.43 -8.16
N ASP A 792 45.79 -0.89 -6.94
CA ASP A 792 44.79 -0.90 -5.87
C ASP A 792 44.33 0.54 -5.53
N SER A 793 43.01 0.75 -5.45
CA SER A 793 42.40 2.07 -5.24
C SER A 793 42.74 2.68 -3.88
N SER A 794 43.01 1.85 -2.87
CA SER A 794 43.38 2.28 -1.51
C SER A 794 44.75 2.96 -1.46
N ARG A 795 45.59 2.72 -2.47
CA ARG A 795 46.94 3.28 -2.58
C ARG A 795 46.99 4.65 -3.23
N LEU A 796 45.88 5.09 -3.83
CA LEU A 796 45.75 6.37 -4.54
C LEU A 796 44.81 7.27 -3.76
N LEU A 797 45.37 8.10 -2.88
CA LEU A 797 44.62 8.97 -2.00
C LEU A 797 44.34 10.29 -2.72
N LEU A 798 43.08 10.73 -2.75
CA LEU A 798 42.73 12.01 -3.39
C LEU A 798 42.76 13.10 -2.34
N CYS A 799 43.35 14.24 -2.69
CA CYS A 799 43.28 15.44 -1.87
C CYS A 799 42.24 16.44 -2.39
N SER A 800 41.90 17.40 -1.54
CA SER A 800 41.08 18.56 -1.88
C SER A 800 41.78 19.37 -2.98
N PRO A 801 41.04 19.80 -4.03
CA PRO A 801 41.56 20.68 -5.06
C PRO A 801 42.29 21.91 -4.51
N GLN A 802 43.35 22.32 -5.20
CA GLN A 802 44.12 23.51 -4.87
C GLN A 802 44.14 24.48 -6.05
N VAL A 803 44.29 25.77 -5.77
CA VAL A 803 44.42 26.81 -6.79
C VAL A 803 45.75 27.56 -6.63
N ASP A 804 46.48 27.68 -7.75
CA ASP A 804 47.76 28.38 -7.84
C ASP A 804 47.62 29.54 -8.83
N LEU A 805 47.73 30.76 -8.29
CA LEU A 805 47.58 32.02 -9.03
C LEU A 805 48.92 32.64 -9.44
N SER A 806 50.04 31.98 -9.15
CA SER A 806 51.37 32.51 -9.49
C SER A 806 51.54 32.66 -11.01
N ALA A 807 52.33 33.65 -11.43
CA ALA A 807 52.49 33.98 -12.86
C ALA A 807 53.14 32.86 -13.69
N GLU A 808 53.80 31.90 -13.04
CA GLU A 808 54.45 30.75 -13.67
C GLU A 808 53.67 29.44 -13.45
N ALA A 809 52.52 29.48 -12.77
CA ALA A 809 51.72 28.30 -12.46
C ALA A 809 51.19 27.62 -13.73
N GLN A 810 51.34 26.29 -13.78
CA GLN A 810 50.70 25.45 -14.78
C GLN A 810 49.72 24.47 -14.12
N PRO A 811 48.59 24.16 -14.79
CA PRO A 811 47.68 23.12 -14.35
C PRO A 811 48.40 21.79 -14.23
N ARG A 812 48.28 21.11 -13.10
CA ARG A 812 49.04 19.88 -12.82
C ARG A 812 48.37 18.97 -11.80
N ILE A 813 48.75 17.70 -11.81
CA ILE A 813 48.55 16.79 -10.67
C ILE A 813 49.91 16.60 -9.99
N THR A 814 49.98 16.89 -8.70
CA THR A 814 51.15 16.66 -7.86
C THR A 814 50.97 15.36 -7.08
N PHE A 815 52.10 14.78 -6.68
CA PHE A 815 52.16 13.44 -6.09
C PHE A 815 53.04 13.46 -4.84
N ALA A 816 52.50 13.02 -3.71
CA ALA A 816 53.22 12.93 -2.44
C ALA A 816 53.15 11.52 -1.85
N THR A 817 54.25 11.08 -1.22
CA THR A 817 54.43 9.74 -0.61
C THR A 817 54.82 9.81 0.85
#